data_AF-A0A7C7BNA5-F1
#
_entry.id   AF-A0A7C7BNA5-F1
#
_cell.length_a   1.000
_cell.length_b   1.000
_cell.length_c   1.000
_cell.angle_alpha   90.00
_cell.angle_beta   90.00
_cell.angle_gamma   90.00
#
_symmetry.space_group_name_H-M   'P 1'
#
loop_
_entity.id
_entity.type
_entity.pdbx_description
1 polymer ?
#
loop_
_entity_poly.entity_id
_entity_poly.type
_entity_poly.pdbx_seq_one_letter_code
_entity_poly.pdbx_strand_id
1 'polypeptide(L)'
;MNTQELISQLKSENINTWFDLGIFIDKVRDAQQIVNPLKQGTSFESYKKKLSSGGVGFLTYQFAVDGVTVEIQKYSIALRTVLPDVQIHYLAGEFNPSADQFIDPSIIKHELESLIGFDNWPLYPEFFFVHLERGSKEYNRLIVKYWKEVIQLVADLGAYIEKHNLRLLYLINVCSNPGNISLSLAMVLLSEYLEIPVINNNHDYYWEGGNRKIDIKTKHLRTGPRDFFFKNSHLGEVFSLVEVLYPWESRRWINVNINRNQTNHLININGHNPANVCEIGTAVDTTRYTTLTKRKKIKAFIQVQAMLSLYTKNLRVTTAKKFISQKNKKEQPLLIGWSKSSSFDFVNNNIVFLQPTRLMPRKRIEVGFKLIKGLFDLDKFTAKFQSNPDLTLTFLITGPIPMGQSEYTLTLIQLFDDLLKELSPKFRSKVYLGFLFSEFDKERFTSRFEDPVDIPELYNIASLIMLPSETEGRGLPLIEATACGIPIFCRRYYPENVYSEVIGEHLGEEDRLKVLEFDGKYISDKLIEKIISRVFFPQNYIEEVEHNKRVVENRYSINSLQQNLDAILHRLYLQHLNNSKSLGITKKATDAYLKKISFRNKDTAYLINDQNRHYLPGHGRLAFMNNLKSLIDPSFFRVEEQQIRASAMRFARKLVAEDPKGEASSVETLNAFYNAVDNIFKYSKGQVDIRHDHSFSYRHRNRNYFPYQDLTQQELTGLINMLYNKIAKPTGNQKFKISPHFFTDWNLALFQLTNSMNLAIDDRVRLVKKLKDNIPIGYFPGEYIKYELEFFVLQPIRARLKLKIEEELKEEHLKGHARSLATVYVFCQEMPLGKWFTAKALENYISQTDDKELKLLFKYGVCKIVRTKQWCIGVHFVQLGASALKELSKIKKKKGFLITNGDNAPVMTDIVDIDRFHIGKVEDGREVTSRIMGIPIGDGFIQFVPAGLRTTLAYPTPIQTALDVSEALNSKLFVELANKIGEQKLFDILKKDAEQNGTPIKTFLANLKSERSGKKTAKEHSYQYVTGVYDDGYPWNGVLAKVKTGSQKWKFASHSLSNGTATVTKLIEAFNTTYGKKAKVAWNGGYILNPELVGKLGLPKSYIGSPLGLQ
;
A
#
# COMPACT_ATOMS: atom_id res chain seq x y z
N MET A 1 35.21 8.72 1.92
CA MET A 1 35.17 8.96 3.38
C MET A 1 35.47 7.64 4.06
N ASN A 2 36.27 7.63 5.11
CA ASN A 2 36.50 6.47 5.97
C ASN A 2 35.70 6.57 7.28
N THR A 3 35.66 5.51 8.08
CA THR A 3 34.88 5.48 9.34
C THR A 3 35.32 6.56 10.34
N GLN A 4 36.63 6.84 10.46
CA GLN A 4 37.14 7.85 11.39
C GLN A 4 36.67 9.27 11.02
N GLU A 5 36.72 9.61 9.73
CA GLU A 5 36.19 10.86 9.19
C GLU A 5 34.68 10.99 9.45
N LEU A 6 33.92 9.91 9.21
CA LEU A 6 32.48 9.87 9.48
C LEU A 6 32.18 10.13 10.96
N ILE A 7 32.86 9.44 11.89
CA ILE A 7 32.68 9.65 13.33
C ILE A 7 32.98 11.11 13.71
N SER A 8 34.06 11.69 13.17
CA SER A 8 34.41 13.09 13.43
C SER A 8 33.30 14.04 12.97
N GLN A 9 32.72 13.78 11.79
CA GLN A 9 31.59 14.55 11.29
C GLN A 9 30.36 14.39 12.19
N LEU A 10 29.98 13.16 12.55
CA LEU A 10 28.79 12.91 13.38
C LEU A 10 28.92 13.54 14.79
N LYS A 11 30.11 13.51 15.39
CA LYS A 11 30.38 14.18 16.67
C LYS A 11 30.30 15.70 16.60
N SER A 12 30.45 16.29 15.42
CA SER A 12 30.31 17.74 15.22
C SER A 12 28.86 18.20 15.06
N GLU A 13 27.93 17.28 14.81
CA GLU A 13 26.49 17.59 14.70
C GLU A 13 25.88 17.82 16.09
N ASN A 14 25.28 19.00 16.31
CA ASN A 14 24.65 19.38 17.58
C ASN A 14 23.23 18.81 17.73
N ILE A 15 23.10 17.48 17.77
CA ILE A 15 21.81 16.80 17.90
C ILE A 15 21.39 16.70 19.37
N ASN A 16 20.65 17.70 19.84
CA ASN A 16 20.15 17.77 21.23
C ASN A 16 18.63 17.59 21.33
N THR A 17 17.91 17.76 20.22
CA THR A 17 16.46 17.61 20.14
C THR A 17 16.06 16.68 18.99
N TRP A 18 14.87 16.09 19.08
CA TRP A 18 14.30 15.28 17.99
C TRP A 18 14.15 16.07 16.68
N PHE A 19 13.98 17.39 16.78
CA PHE A 19 13.92 18.27 15.62
C PHE A 19 15.28 18.36 14.92
N ASP A 20 16.38 18.50 15.67
CA ASP A 20 17.74 18.53 15.12
C ASP A 20 18.04 17.22 14.36
N LEU A 21 17.67 16.09 14.96
CA LEU A 21 17.81 14.77 14.33
C LEU A 21 17.00 14.67 13.04
N GLY A 22 15.75 15.14 13.05
CA GLY A 22 14.90 15.16 11.85
C GLY A 22 15.53 15.97 10.71
N ILE A 23 16.10 17.15 11.00
CA ILE A 23 16.83 17.95 10.01
C ILE A 23 18.08 17.21 9.52
N PHE A 24 18.83 16.58 10.42
CA PHE A 24 20.01 15.81 10.04
C PHE A 24 19.67 14.66 9.09
N ILE A 25 18.61 13.91 9.36
CA ILE A 25 18.14 12.83 8.47
C ILE A 25 17.67 13.38 7.12
N ASP A 26 16.97 14.52 7.10
CA ASP A 26 16.59 15.17 5.84
C ASP A 26 17.82 15.56 5.02
N LYS A 27 18.89 16.09 5.66
CA LYS A 27 20.17 16.39 5.00
C LYS A 27 20.83 15.13 4.42
N VAL A 28 20.84 14.03 5.16
CA VAL A 28 21.39 12.74 4.69
C VAL A 28 20.61 12.26 3.45
N ARG A 29 19.28 12.36 3.47
CA ARG A 29 18.41 12.01 2.34
C ARG A 29 18.64 12.91 1.13
N ASP A 30 18.76 14.22 1.34
CA ASP A 30 19.00 15.19 0.28
C ASP A 30 20.40 15.04 -0.35
N ALA A 31 21.39 14.61 0.45
CA ALA A 31 22.75 14.34 -0.01
C ALA A 31 22.87 13.11 -0.93
N GLN A 32 21.85 12.25 -1.00
CA GLN A 32 21.83 11.05 -1.87
C GLN A 32 21.90 11.37 -3.39
N GLN A 33 21.85 12.64 -3.80
CA GLN A 33 21.42 12.98 -5.15
C GLN A 33 22.44 12.82 -6.30
N ILE A 34 23.77 12.76 -6.11
CA ILE A 34 24.66 13.07 -7.26
C ILE A 34 25.92 12.18 -7.49
N VAL A 35 26.30 11.23 -6.64
CA VAL A 35 27.48 10.38 -6.95
C VAL A 35 27.12 8.90 -6.88
N ASN A 36 27.11 8.25 -8.04
CA ASN A 36 26.99 6.80 -8.14
C ASN A 36 28.39 6.17 -8.12
N PRO A 37 28.60 5.08 -7.37
CA PRO A 37 29.93 4.54 -7.14
C PRO A 37 30.51 3.81 -8.36
N LEU A 38 29.68 3.44 -9.34
CA LEU A 38 30.14 2.68 -10.52
C LEU A 38 30.56 3.61 -11.65
N LYS A 39 31.74 3.31 -12.20
CA LYS A 39 32.25 3.97 -13.40
C LYS A 39 31.31 3.69 -14.58
N GLN A 40 31.22 4.65 -15.49
CA GLN A 40 30.41 4.48 -16.70
C GLN A 40 30.91 3.28 -17.52
N GLY A 41 30.01 2.39 -17.93
CA GLY A 41 30.33 1.19 -18.70
C GLY A 41 30.72 -0.05 -17.88
N THR A 42 30.71 0.00 -16.54
CA THR A 42 30.82 -1.21 -15.71
C THR A 42 29.70 -2.19 -16.09
N SER A 43 30.05 -3.44 -16.42
CA SER A 43 29.07 -4.51 -16.71
C SER A 43 28.57 -5.18 -15.42
N PHE A 44 27.46 -5.90 -15.50
CA PHE A 44 26.92 -6.65 -14.36
C PHE A 44 27.91 -7.72 -13.85
N GLU A 45 28.58 -8.44 -14.75
CA GLU A 45 29.62 -9.41 -14.37
C GLU A 45 30.82 -8.75 -13.66
N SER A 46 31.25 -7.58 -14.14
CA SER A 46 32.30 -6.82 -13.45
C SER A 46 31.86 -6.34 -12.07
N TYR A 47 30.58 -6.00 -11.91
CA TYR A 47 30.00 -5.64 -10.62
C TYR A 47 29.99 -6.83 -9.65
N LYS A 48 29.53 -8.00 -10.09
CA LYS A 48 29.60 -9.25 -9.31
C LYS A 48 31.03 -9.57 -8.88
N LYS A 49 32.00 -9.52 -9.79
CA LYS A 49 33.42 -9.71 -9.46
C LYS A 49 33.94 -8.72 -8.41
N LYS A 50 33.52 -7.45 -8.47
CA LYS A 50 33.87 -6.44 -7.46
C LYS A 50 33.29 -6.81 -6.08
N LEU A 51 32.06 -7.28 -6.01
CA LEU A 51 31.45 -7.74 -4.76
C LEU A 51 32.16 -8.99 -4.22
N SER A 52 32.40 -10.00 -5.08
CA SER A 52 33.11 -11.24 -4.72
C SER A 52 34.52 -11.02 -4.16
N SER A 53 35.23 -9.98 -4.61
CA SER A 53 36.58 -9.65 -4.10
C SER A 53 36.61 -8.97 -2.71
N GLY A 54 35.48 -8.88 -2.02
CA GLY A 54 35.39 -8.44 -0.62
C GLY A 54 34.51 -9.40 0.20
N GLY A 55 34.06 -8.93 1.36
CA GLY A 55 33.12 -9.69 2.19
C GLY A 55 31.65 -9.27 2.00
N VAL A 56 30.72 -10.17 2.33
CA VAL A 56 29.29 -9.86 2.50
C VAL A 56 28.95 -10.02 3.97
N GLY A 57 28.41 -8.96 4.58
CA GLY A 57 27.94 -8.99 5.97
C GLY A 57 26.45 -9.26 6.06
N PHE A 58 26.06 -10.44 6.53
CA PHE A 58 24.68 -10.74 6.94
C PHE A 58 24.47 -10.25 8.37
N LEU A 59 23.53 -9.34 8.57
CA LEU A 59 23.32 -8.68 9.86
C LEU A 59 21.87 -8.86 10.33
N THR A 60 21.72 -9.36 11.55
CA THR A 60 20.45 -9.54 12.27
C THR A 60 20.66 -9.28 13.76
N TYR A 61 19.60 -9.23 14.56
CA TYR A 61 19.72 -9.00 16.00
C TYR A 61 20.36 -10.20 16.74
N GLN A 62 20.05 -11.42 16.32
CA GLN A 62 20.54 -12.68 16.93
C GLN A 62 20.51 -13.85 15.94
N PHE A 63 21.34 -14.87 16.15
CA PHE A 63 21.26 -16.17 15.50
C PHE A 63 20.81 -17.25 16.49
N ALA A 64 19.71 -17.95 16.19
CA ALA A 64 19.08 -18.93 17.08
C ALA A 64 18.45 -20.08 16.28
N VAL A 65 17.87 -21.09 16.96
CA VAL A 65 17.09 -22.16 16.30
C VAL A 65 15.71 -21.64 15.89
N ASP A 66 15.69 -20.81 14.86
CA ASP A 66 14.49 -20.21 14.31
C ASP A 66 14.46 -20.22 12.78
N GLY A 67 13.28 -19.89 12.22
CA GLY A 67 13.10 -19.89 10.78
C GLY A 67 13.93 -18.82 10.06
N VAL A 68 14.28 -17.72 10.73
CA VAL A 68 15.07 -16.64 10.13
C VAL A 68 16.51 -17.09 9.92
N THR A 69 17.11 -17.73 10.91
CA THR A 69 18.48 -18.29 10.84
C THR A 69 18.60 -19.34 9.73
N VAL A 70 17.59 -20.21 9.59
CA VAL A 70 17.53 -21.20 8.50
C VAL A 70 17.43 -20.52 7.13
N GLU A 71 16.63 -19.46 6.98
CA GLU A 71 16.56 -18.71 5.73
C GLU A 71 17.86 -17.97 5.42
N ILE A 72 18.52 -17.35 6.42
CA ILE A 72 19.83 -16.70 6.26
C ILE A 72 20.86 -17.69 5.70
N GLN A 73 20.87 -18.93 6.20
CA GLN A 73 21.75 -19.97 5.70
C GLN A 73 21.46 -20.33 4.23
N LYS A 74 20.19 -20.44 3.83
CA LYS A 74 19.82 -20.67 2.43
C LYS A 74 20.23 -19.50 1.54
N TYR A 75 20.04 -18.27 2.00
CA TYR A 75 20.45 -17.06 1.27
C TYR A 75 21.97 -16.99 1.10
N SER A 76 22.75 -17.33 2.13
CA SER A 76 24.21 -17.32 2.05
C SER A 76 24.75 -18.39 1.10
N ILE A 77 24.17 -19.60 1.12
CA ILE A 77 24.49 -20.67 0.16
C ILE A 77 24.17 -20.23 -1.27
N ALA A 78 22.95 -19.75 -1.53
CA ALA A 78 22.55 -19.31 -2.86
C ALA A 78 23.40 -18.11 -3.34
N LEU A 79 23.75 -17.19 -2.45
CA LEU A 79 24.57 -16.03 -2.78
C LEU A 79 26.00 -16.41 -3.15
N ARG A 80 26.62 -17.41 -2.48
CA ARG A 80 27.96 -17.91 -2.85
C ARG A 80 28.02 -18.52 -4.25
N THR A 81 26.91 -19.08 -4.74
CA THR A 81 26.82 -19.54 -6.14
C THR A 81 26.81 -18.36 -7.12
N VAL A 82 26.10 -17.28 -6.79
CA VAL A 82 25.98 -16.09 -7.64
C VAL A 82 27.24 -15.20 -7.56
N LEU A 83 27.90 -15.19 -6.41
CA LEU A 83 29.15 -14.49 -6.13
C LEU A 83 30.22 -15.51 -5.70
N PRO A 84 30.88 -16.21 -6.65
CA PRO A 84 31.92 -17.18 -6.32
C PRO A 84 33.03 -16.56 -5.45
N ASP A 85 33.60 -17.37 -4.56
CA ASP A 85 34.72 -17.04 -3.66
C ASP A 85 34.47 -15.93 -2.63
N VAL A 86 33.24 -15.44 -2.50
CA VAL A 86 32.92 -14.36 -1.57
C VAL A 86 33.00 -14.80 -0.11
N GLN A 87 33.64 -14.00 0.74
CA GLN A 87 33.70 -14.27 2.18
C GLN A 87 32.39 -13.83 2.84
N ILE A 88 31.74 -14.74 3.57
CA ILE A 88 30.47 -14.45 4.27
C ILE A 88 30.75 -14.22 5.75
N HIS A 89 30.24 -13.10 6.27
CA HIS A 89 30.31 -12.74 7.68
C HIS A 89 28.90 -12.69 8.25
N TYR A 90 28.67 -13.35 9.38
CA TYR A 90 27.44 -13.22 10.16
C TYR A 90 27.72 -12.26 11.32
N LEU A 91 26.93 -11.19 11.40
CA LEU A 91 27.03 -10.14 12.43
C LEU A 91 25.74 -10.12 13.24
N ALA A 92 25.84 -10.24 14.56
CA ALA A 92 24.68 -10.19 15.45
C ALA A 92 25.05 -9.79 16.88
N GLY A 93 24.02 -9.49 17.68
CA GLY A 93 24.17 -9.22 19.11
C GLY A 93 24.47 -10.45 19.94
N GLU A 94 23.99 -11.62 19.48
CA GLU A 94 24.13 -12.90 20.17
C GLU A 94 24.13 -14.06 19.17
N PHE A 95 25.02 -15.04 19.38
CA PHE A 95 24.98 -16.35 18.72
C PHE A 95 24.64 -17.44 19.74
N ASN A 96 23.43 -18.00 19.65
CA ASN A 96 23.05 -19.11 20.50
C ASN A 96 23.85 -20.38 20.10
N PRO A 97 24.47 -21.13 21.05
CA PRO A 97 25.23 -22.34 20.71
C PRO A 97 24.41 -23.39 19.92
N SER A 98 23.10 -23.46 20.16
CA SER A 98 22.22 -24.36 19.40
C SER A 98 22.01 -23.94 17.94
N ALA A 99 22.39 -22.72 17.56
CA ALA A 99 22.39 -22.26 16.18
C ALA A 99 23.60 -22.78 15.37
N ASP A 100 24.67 -23.23 16.03
CA ASP A 100 25.91 -23.66 15.36
C ASP A 100 25.69 -24.82 14.40
N GLN A 101 24.70 -25.67 14.66
CA GLN A 101 24.31 -26.76 13.77
C GLN A 101 23.76 -26.28 12.41
N PHE A 102 23.31 -25.02 12.32
CA PHE A 102 22.76 -24.42 11.09
C PHE A 102 23.75 -23.48 10.40
N ILE A 103 24.87 -23.14 11.04
CA ILE A 103 25.86 -22.19 10.51
C ILE A 103 27.01 -22.98 9.93
N ASP A 104 27.25 -22.80 8.63
CA ASP A 104 28.41 -23.39 7.96
C ASP A 104 29.71 -22.93 8.65
N PRO A 105 30.62 -23.86 9.03
CA PRO A 105 31.87 -23.53 9.72
C PRO A 105 32.79 -22.55 8.99
N SER A 106 32.65 -22.42 7.67
CA SER A 106 33.39 -21.46 6.85
C SER A 106 32.92 -20.01 7.02
N ILE A 107 31.81 -19.78 7.72
CA ILE A 107 31.24 -18.45 7.96
C ILE A 107 31.95 -17.78 9.13
N ILE A 108 32.36 -16.52 8.92
CA ILE A 108 33.00 -15.72 9.97
C ILE A 108 31.91 -15.11 10.86
N LYS A 109 31.87 -15.52 12.12
CA LYS A 109 30.95 -14.96 13.12
C LYS A 109 31.57 -13.73 13.77
N HIS A 110 30.80 -12.67 13.92
CA HIS A 110 31.17 -11.49 14.70
C HIS A 110 30.02 -11.10 15.60
N GLU A 111 30.22 -11.35 16.90
CA GLU A 111 29.27 -10.96 17.94
C GLU A 111 29.63 -9.56 18.47
N LEU A 112 28.62 -8.70 18.57
CA LEU A 112 28.75 -7.35 19.12
C LEU A 112 27.51 -7.02 19.94
N GLU A 113 27.65 -6.97 21.27
CA GLU A 113 26.54 -6.82 22.23
C GLU A 113 25.60 -5.64 21.91
N SER A 114 26.11 -4.53 21.38
CA SER A 114 25.31 -3.35 21.01
C SER A 114 24.31 -3.60 19.86
N LEU A 115 24.42 -4.73 19.15
CA LEU A 115 23.49 -5.15 18.09
C LEU A 115 22.25 -5.89 18.61
N ILE A 116 22.21 -6.22 19.90
CA ILE A 116 21.07 -6.87 20.53
C ILE A 116 19.80 -6.03 20.29
N GLY A 117 18.68 -6.73 20.06
CA GLY A 117 17.39 -6.12 19.78
C GLY A 117 16.30 -6.44 20.81
N PHE A 118 15.14 -5.81 20.64
CA PHE A 118 13.91 -6.00 21.41
C PHE A 118 14.12 -5.71 22.91
N ASP A 119 13.51 -6.50 23.79
CA ASP A 119 13.51 -6.27 25.24
C ASP A 119 14.92 -6.24 25.85
N ASN A 120 15.91 -6.81 25.16
CA ASN A 120 17.30 -6.80 25.59
C ASN A 120 18.06 -5.54 25.13
N TRP A 121 17.51 -4.74 24.20
CA TRP A 121 18.09 -3.45 23.82
C TRP A 121 17.74 -2.37 24.87
N PRO A 122 18.72 -1.67 25.47
CA PRO A 122 18.47 -0.78 26.61
C PRO A 122 17.45 0.35 26.39
N LEU A 123 17.31 0.86 25.16
CA LEU A 123 16.36 1.95 24.87
C LEU A 123 14.97 1.45 24.44
N TYR A 124 14.77 0.15 24.22
CA TYR A 124 13.50 -0.42 23.75
C TYR A 124 12.30 -0.05 24.63
N PRO A 125 12.38 -0.11 25.98
CA PRO A 125 11.29 0.33 26.85
C PRO A 125 10.95 1.82 26.70
N GLU A 126 11.97 2.68 26.58
CA GLU A 126 11.80 4.13 26.46
C GLU A 126 11.10 4.52 25.14
N PHE A 127 11.35 3.78 24.04
CA PHE A 127 10.71 4.03 22.76
C PHE A 127 9.25 3.58 22.67
N PHE A 128 8.93 2.38 23.19
CA PHE A 128 7.65 1.73 22.88
C PHE A 128 6.71 1.51 24.07
N PHE A 129 7.21 1.58 25.29
CA PHE A 129 6.40 1.30 26.49
C PHE A 129 6.21 2.54 27.37
N VAL A 130 7.15 3.48 27.35
CA VAL A 130 7.02 4.80 27.99
C VAL A 130 6.17 5.73 27.13
N HIS A 131 5.17 6.39 27.74
CA HIS A 131 4.42 7.44 27.08
C HIS A 131 5.24 8.74 27.09
N LEU A 132 5.57 9.24 25.91
CA LEU A 132 6.36 10.46 25.76
C LEU A 132 5.45 11.67 25.55
N GLU A 133 5.82 12.78 26.20
CA GLU A 133 5.22 14.09 25.97
C GLU A 133 6.28 15.08 25.52
N ARG A 134 5.95 15.92 24.52
CA ARG A 134 6.86 16.97 24.03
C ARG A 134 7.36 17.82 25.19
N GLY A 135 8.68 17.96 25.27
CA GLY A 135 9.34 18.74 26.31
C GLY A 135 9.46 18.04 27.67
N SER A 136 8.93 16.82 27.85
CA SER A 136 9.11 16.08 29.10
C SER A 136 10.58 15.69 29.32
N LYS A 137 10.92 15.36 30.58
CA LYS A 137 12.27 14.91 30.95
C LYS A 137 12.67 13.64 30.20
N GLU A 138 11.76 12.68 30.09
CA GLU A 138 11.94 11.41 29.39
C GLU A 138 12.18 11.66 27.90
N TYR A 139 11.35 12.51 27.28
CA TYR A 139 11.44 12.88 25.87
C TYR A 139 12.79 13.52 25.52
N ASN A 140 13.27 14.48 26.33
CA ASN A 140 14.54 15.17 26.10
C ASN A 140 15.76 14.29 26.44
N ARG A 141 15.65 13.40 27.43
CA ARG A 141 16.73 12.47 27.78
C ARG A 141 16.94 11.40 26.71
N LEU A 142 15.85 10.89 26.12
CA LEU A 142 15.90 9.79 25.16
C LEU A 142 16.72 10.14 23.91
N ILE A 143 16.54 11.33 23.34
CA ILE A 143 17.28 11.75 22.13
C ILE A 143 18.79 11.80 22.34
N VAL A 144 19.26 12.30 23.48
CA VAL A 144 20.70 12.39 23.79
C VAL A 144 21.32 11.00 23.96
N LYS A 145 20.62 10.10 24.67
CA LYS A 145 21.05 8.69 24.81
C LYS A 145 21.10 7.99 23.45
N TYR A 146 20.03 8.14 22.66
CA TYR A 146 19.89 7.56 21.33
C TYR A 146 21.02 8.00 20.40
N TRP A 147 21.28 9.32 20.30
CA TRP A 147 22.34 9.83 19.43
C TRP A 147 23.73 9.33 19.82
N LYS A 148 24.01 9.26 21.13
CA LYS A 148 25.27 8.69 21.64
C LYS A 148 25.44 7.23 21.24
N GLU A 149 24.38 6.42 21.36
CA GLU A 149 24.41 5.01 20.98
C GLU A 149 24.59 4.82 19.47
N VAL A 150 23.95 5.66 18.65
CA VAL A 150 24.14 5.66 17.18
C VAL A 150 25.60 5.93 16.80
N ILE A 151 26.25 6.94 17.39
CA ILE A 151 27.67 7.25 17.12
C ILE A 151 28.57 6.07 17.49
N GLN A 152 28.30 5.41 18.63
CA GLN A 152 29.07 4.25 19.07
C GLN A 152 28.92 3.08 18.09
N LEU A 153 27.68 2.77 17.68
CA LEU A 153 27.40 1.71 16.71
C LEU A 153 28.04 1.98 15.34
N VAL A 154 28.01 3.23 14.86
CA VAL A 154 28.72 3.61 13.62
C VAL A 154 30.22 3.35 13.75
N ALA A 155 30.81 3.63 14.92
CA ALA A 155 32.23 3.40 15.13
C ALA A 155 32.59 1.91 15.12
N ASP A 156 31.88 1.10 15.90
CA ASP A 156 32.18 -0.32 16.08
C ASP A 156 31.96 -1.11 14.78
N LEU A 157 30.80 -0.92 14.14
CA LEU A 157 30.47 -1.59 12.88
C LEU A 157 31.30 -1.05 11.71
N GLY A 158 31.53 0.26 11.63
CA GLY A 158 32.34 0.86 10.57
C GLY A 158 33.77 0.33 10.58
N ALA A 159 34.38 0.21 11.76
CA ALA A 159 35.71 -0.36 11.91
C ALA A 159 35.77 -1.83 11.44
N TYR A 160 34.75 -2.63 11.77
CA TYR A 160 34.68 -4.02 11.31
C TYR A 160 34.48 -4.12 9.79
N ILE A 161 33.57 -3.30 9.23
CA ILE A 161 33.29 -3.22 7.79
C ILE A 161 34.57 -2.91 7.00
N GLU A 162 35.34 -1.92 7.42
CA GLU A 162 36.58 -1.54 6.74
C GLU A 162 37.67 -2.60 6.90
N LYS A 163 37.86 -3.13 8.12
CA LYS A 163 38.85 -4.18 8.40
C LYS A 163 38.65 -5.42 7.54
N HIS A 164 37.40 -5.83 7.34
CA HIS A 164 37.05 -7.01 6.56
C HIS A 164 36.67 -6.71 5.10
N ASN A 165 36.83 -5.45 4.66
CA ASN A 165 36.48 -5.00 3.30
C ASN A 165 35.09 -5.51 2.88
N LEU A 166 34.08 -5.30 3.74
CA LEU A 166 32.71 -5.69 3.45
C LEU A 166 32.15 -4.78 2.34
N ARG A 167 31.75 -5.38 1.22
CA ARG A 167 31.32 -4.68 0.00
C ARG A 167 29.83 -4.79 -0.27
N LEU A 168 29.10 -5.58 0.50
CA LEU A 168 27.65 -5.71 0.47
C LEU A 168 27.16 -6.02 1.88
N LEU A 169 26.11 -5.34 2.31
CA LEU A 169 25.43 -5.63 3.56
C LEU A 169 24.08 -6.27 3.25
N TYR A 170 23.81 -7.40 3.88
CA TYR A 170 22.56 -8.13 3.78
C TYR A 170 21.86 -8.04 5.13
N LEU A 171 20.93 -7.11 5.28
CA LEU A 171 20.23 -6.86 6.54
C LEU A 171 18.99 -7.73 6.61
N ILE A 172 18.72 -8.34 7.76
CA ILE A 172 17.53 -9.15 7.99
C ILE A 172 16.79 -8.56 9.18
N ASN A 173 15.58 -8.05 8.92
CA ASN A 173 14.70 -7.38 9.88
C ASN A 173 15.24 -6.13 10.58
N VAL A 174 16.53 -5.80 10.47
CA VAL A 174 17.15 -4.62 11.08
C VAL A 174 16.52 -3.32 10.62
N CYS A 175 16.04 -3.25 9.38
CA CYS A 175 15.31 -2.09 8.85
C CYS A 175 13.87 -2.46 8.42
N SER A 176 13.22 -3.42 9.08
CA SER A 176 11.76 -3.62 8.96
C SER A 176 11.03 -3.82 10.29
N ASN A 177 11.68 -4.50 11.25
CA ASN A 177 11.15 -4.74 12.59
C ASN A 177 11.96 -3.93 13.62
N PRO A 178 11.36 -2.97 14.35
CA PRO A 178 12.09 -1.99 15.15
C PRO A 178 12.53 -2.53 16.51
N GLY A 179 13.39 -3.55 16.46
CA GLY A 179 14.05 -4.15 17.62
C GLY A 179 15.21 -3.32 18.16
N ASN A 180 15.93 -2.56 17.30
CA ASN A 180 16.97 -1.63 17.72
C ASN A 180 17.06 -0.45 16.73
N ILE A 181 16.46 0.70 17.09
CA ILE A 181 16.40 1.89 16.21
C ILE A 181 17.79 2.51 16.03
N SER A 182 18.64 2.45 17.07
CA SER A 182 20.00 2.99 17.02
C SER A 182 20.82 2.27 15.96
N LEU A 183 20.70 0.94 15.89
CA LEU A 183 21.32 0.11 14.87
C LEU A 183 20.80 0.44 13.47
N SER A 184 19.50 0.60 13.28
CA SER A 184 18.95 0.92 11.95
C SER A 184 19.50 2.25 11.42
N LEU A 185 19.57 3.29 12.26
CA LEU A 185 20.17 4.57 11.83
C LEU A 185 21.68 4.43 11.59
N ALA A 186 22.40 3.68 12.43
CA ALA A 186 23.83 3.43 12.20
C ALA A 186 24.09 2.74 10.86
N MET A 187 23.27 1.75 10.47
CA MET A 187 23.39 1.08 9.18
C MET A 187 23.10 2.01 8.00
N VAL A 188 22.12 2.91 8.13
CA VAL A 188 21.86 3.95 7.14
C VAL A 188 23.08 4.85 6.97
N LEU A 189 23.65 5.37 8.06
CA LEU A 189 24.81 6.25 8.00
C LEU A 189 26.03 5.56 7.40
N LEU A 190 26.33 4.33 7.83
CA LEU A 190 27.44 3.55 7.27
C LEU A 190 27.25 3.28 5.78
N SER A 191 26.07 2.83 5.35
CA SER A 191 25.80 2.58 3.93
C SER A 191 25.92 3.85 3.08
N GLU A 192 25.33 4.96 3.52
CA GLU A 192 25.30 6.19 2.71
C GLU A 192 26.66 6.88 2.63
N TYR A 193 27.41 6.95 3.73
CA TYR A 193 28.69 7.65 3.78
C TYR A 193 29.89 6.80 3.31
N LEU A 194 29.86 5.48 3.53
CA LEU A 194 30.88 4.55 3.02
C LEU A 194 30.53 3.97 1.64
N GLU A 195 29.38 4.36 1.09
CA GLU A 195 28.88 3.96 -0.23
C GLU A 195 28.67 2.45 -0.43
N ILE A 196 28.24 1.75 0.62
CA ILE A 196 28.10 0.30 0.62
C ILE A 196 26.67 -0.11 0.18
N PRO A 197 26.51 -0.98 -0.83
CA PRO A 197 25.21 -1.53 -1.20
C PRO A 197 24.55 -2.30 -0.05
N VAL A 198 23.22 -2.23 0.00
CA VAL A 198 22.42 -2.95 0.97
C VAL A 198 21.31 -3.74 0.30
N ILE A 199 21.23 -5.03 0.62
CA ILE A 199 20.02 -5.83 0.46
C ILE A 199 19.33 -5.86 1.81
N ASN A 200 18.19 -5.17 1.93
CA ASN A 200 17.38 -5.17 3.14
C ASN A 200 16.26 -6.18 3.00
N ASN A 201 16.40 -7.34 3.63
CA ASN A 201 15.45 -8.45 3.59
C ASN A 201 14.47 -8.39 4.77
N ASN A 202 13.19 -8.24 4.44
CA ASN A 202 12.15 -7.85 5.38
C ASN A 202 11.19 -9.02 5.57
N HIS A 203 11.32 -9.74 6.69
CA HIS A 203 10.40 -10.82 7.04
C HIS A 203 9.17 -10.28 7.76
N ASP A 204 9.36 -9.21 8.55
CA ASP A 204 8.36 -8.63 9.42
C ASP A 204 8.45 -7.11 9.43
N TYR A 205 7.31 -6.45 9.32
CA TYR A 205 7.20 -5.00 9.52
C TYR A 205 6.39 -4.62 10.76
N TYR A 206 6.72 -3.49 11.36
CA TYR A 206 6.03 -3.01 12.58
C TYR A 206 4.52 -2.79 12.40
N TRP A 207 4.04 -2.52 11.17
CA TRP A 207 2.62 -2.37 10.87
C TRP A 207 1.87 -3.69 10.68
N GLU A 208 2.56 -4.82 10.52
CA GLU A 208 1.91 -6.12 10.33
C GLU A 208 1.32 -6.64 11.64
N GLY A 209 0.03 -6.39 11.85
CA GLY A 209 -0.63 -6.68 13.12
C GLY A 209 -0.38 -5.60 14.18
N GLY A 210 -0.05 -4.38 13.76
CA GLY A 210 0.09 -3.21 14.62
C GLY A 210 -0.66 -2.00 14.07
N ASN A 211 -1.41 -1.33 14.93
CA ASN A 211 -2.25 -0.19 14.56
C ASN A 211 -2.14 0.96 15.55
N ARG A 212 -2.31 2.19 15.05
CA ARG A 212 -2.49 3.35 15.92
C ARG A 212 -3.81 3.25 16.68
N LYS A 213 -3.82 3.67 17.93
CA LYS A 213 -5.04 3.72 18.77
C LYS A 213 -6.19 4.48 18.10
N ILE A 214 -5.89 5.53 17.32
CA ILE A 214 -6.92 6.28 16.58
C ILE A 214 -7.50 5.48 15.43
N ASP A 215 -6.65 4.79 14.64
CA ASP A 215 -7.07 3.98 13.50
C ASP A 215 -7.95 2.80 13.96
N ILE A 216 -7.61 2.15 15.08
CA ILE A 216 -8.44 1.12 15.71
C ILE A 216 -9.87 1.63 15.96
N LYS A 217 -9.99 2.85 16.51
CA LYS A 217 -11.29 3.45 16.81
C LYS A 217 -12.05 3.89 15.55
N THR A 218 -11.38 4.59 14.64
CA THR A 218 -12.04 5.23 13.49
C THR A 218 -12.29 4.29 12.32
N LYS A 219 -11.48 3.24 12.18
CA LYS A 219 -11.58 2.24 11.11
C LYS A 219 -12.09 0.88 11.63
N HIS A 220 -12.49 0.80 12.90
CA HIS A 220 -12.98 -0.42 13.56
C HIS A 220 -12.02 -1.62 13.40
N LEU A 221 -10.71 -1.36 13.47
CA LEU A 221 -9.69 -2.42 13.36
C LEU A 221 -9.60 -3.20 14.68
N ARG A 222 -9.11 -4.44 14.60
CA ARG A 222 -8.83 -5.24 15.80
C ARG A 222 -7.51 -4.81 16.42
N THR A 223 -7.44 -4.87 17.75
CA THR A 223 -6.15 -4.73 18.46
C THR A 223 -5.23 -5.86 18.06
N GLY A 224 -3.96 -5.52 17.81
CA GLY A 224 -2.94 -6.46 17.38
C GLY A 224 -1.74 -6.51 18.32
N PRO A 225 -0.93 -7.58 18.24
CA PRO A 225 0.22 -7.77 19.13
C PRO A 225 1.31 -6.72 18.92
N ARG A 226 1.34 -5.99 17.80
CA ARG A 226 2.33 -4.94 17.48
C ARG A 226 1.82 -3.51 17.69
N ASP A 227 0.62 -3.33 18.25
CA ASP A 227 0.04 -1.99 18.52
C ASP A 227 0.94 -1.13 19.42
N PHE A 228 1.76 -1.76 20.27
CA PHE A 228 2.69 -1.07 21.17
C PHE A 228 3.76 -0.26 20.43
N PHE A 229 4.15 -0.64 19.20
CA PHE A 229 5.06 0.18 18.39
C PHE A 229 4.49 1.58 18.10
N PHE A 230 3.17 1.73 18.13
CA PHE A 230 2.49 3.00 17.87
C PHE A 230 2.20 3.82 19.13
N LYS A 231 2.72 3.41 20.31
CA LYS A 231 2.53 4.09 21.61
C LYS A 231 2.74 5.60 21.54
N ASN A 232 3.79 6.02 20.82
CA ASN A 232 4.20 7.41 20.69
C ASN A 232 3.89 8.01 19.31
N SER A 233 2.98 7.41 18.54
CA SER A 233 2.58 7.87 17.19
C SER A 233 1.89 9.25 17.15
N HIS A 234 1.53 9.81 18.32
CA HIS A 234 1.07 11.20 18.46
C HIS A 234 2.21 12.22 18.40
N LEU A 235 3.46 11.78 18.56
CA LEU A 235 4.67 12.60 18.41
C LEU A 235 5.29 12.34 17.04
N GLY A 236 4.92 13.12 16.03
CA GLY A 236 5.43 12.90 14.68
C GLY A 236 6.95 13.03 14.57
N GLU A 237 7.61 13.87 15.37
CA GLU A 237 9.07 14.04 15.37
C GLU A 237 9.84 12.83 15.93
N VAL A 238 9.20 11.98 16.74
CA VAL A 238 9.78 10.72 17.22
C VAL A 238 9.37 9.58 16.27
N PHE A 239 8.07 9.48 15.98
CA PHE A 239 7.53 8.35 15.24
C PHE A 239 7.90 8.35 13.76
N SER A 240 8.13 9.52 13.16
CA SER A 240 8.60 9.59 11.77
C SER A 240 9.95 8.92 11.56
N LEU A 241 10.78 8.74 12.59
CA LEU A 241 12.01 7.94 12.50
C LEU A 241 11.71 6.48 12.21
N VAL A 242 10.68 5.92 12.86
CA VAL A 242 10.23 4.56 12.60
C VAL A 242 9.70 4.47 11.16
N GLU A 243 8.92 5.45 10.72
CA GLU A 243 8.36 5.50 9.35
C GLU A 243 9.45 5.63 8.26
N VAL A 244 10.58 6.27 8.57
CA VAL A 244 11.68 6.53 7.62
C VAL A 244 12.75 5.43 7.63
N LEU A 245 13.06 4.84 8.78
CA LEU A 245 14.12 3.82 8.90
C LEU A 245 13.62 2.39 8.63
N TYR A 246 12.30 2.16 8.69
CA TYR A 246 11.71 0.81 8.59
C TYR A 246 10.73 0.69 7.41
N PRO A 247 11.19 0.68 6.15
CA PRO A 247 12.58 0.64 5.73
C PRO A 247 13.12 1.97 5.17
N TRP A 248 14.45 2.12 5.24
CA TRP A 248 15.17 3.18 4.54
C TRP A 248 15.05 3.06 3.02
N GLU A 249 15.03 4.23 2.36
CA GLU A 249 14.86 4.36 0.93
C GLU A 249 16.05 5.10 0.31
N SER A 250 16.75 4.42 -0.58
CA SER A 250 17.97 4.91 -1.22
C SER A 250 18.28 4.09 -2.47
N ARG A 251 19.01 4.69 -3.42
CA ARG A 251 19.53 3.97 -4.59
C ARG A 251 20.55 2.89 -4.21
N ARG A 252 21.19 3.00 -3.04
CA ARG A 252 22.12 1.99 -2.53
C ARG A 252 21.41 0.78 -1.90
N TRP A 253 20.11 0.89 -1.69
CA TRP A 253 19.30 -0.08 -0.98
C TRP A 253 18.32 -0.76 -1.92
N ILE A 254 18.20 -2.08 -1.80
CA ILE A 254 17.10 -2.83 -2.37
C ILE A 254 16.31 -3.49 -1.24
N ASN A 255 15.03 -3.12 -1.13
CA ASN A 255 14.11 -3.67 -0.16
C ASN A 255 13.51 -4.94 -0.73
N VAL A 256 13.80 -6.05 -0.09
CA VAL A 256 13.43 -7.38 -0.52
C VAL A 256 12.38 -7.91 0.46
N ASN A 257 11.21 -8.26 -0.04
CA ASN A 257 10.05 -8.62 0.75
C ASN A 257 9.67 -10.08 0.53
N ILE A 258 9.00 -10.66 1.51
CA ILE A 258 8.72 -12.10 1.51
C ILE A 258 7.33 -12.41 0.94
N ASN A 259 6.55 -11.37 0.66
CA ASN A 259 5.25 -11.45 0.04
C ASN A 259 4.87 -10.15 -0.68
N ARG A 260 3.88 -10.26 -1.57
CA ARG A 260 3.38 -9.16 -2.40
C ARG A 260 2.67 -8.05 -1.62
N ASN A 261 2.11 -8.34 -0.44
CA ASN A 261 1.45 -7.32 0.38
C ASN A 261 2.46 -6.31 0.92
N GLN A 262 3.61 -6.79 1.39
CA GLN A 262 4.73 -5.96 1.82
C GLN A 262 5.24 -5.08 0.66
N THR A 263 5.47 -5.68 -0.51
CA THR A 263 5.85 -4.94 -1.74
C THR A 263 4.84 -3.85 -2.08
N ASN A 264 3.56 -4.18 -2.05
CA ASN A 264 2.50 -3.22 -2.34
C ASN A 264 2.42 -2.12 -1.28
N HIS A 265 2.66 -2.42 0.00
CA HIS A 265 2.68 -1.41 1.06
C HIS A 265 3.82 -0.40 0.84
N LEU A 266 5.07 -0.88 0.65
CA LEU A 266 6.22 0.01 0.45
C LEU A 266 6.03 0.96 -0.74
N ILE A 267 5.45 0.47 -1.83
CA ILE A 267 5.28 1.29 -3.03
C ILE A 267 4.05 2.18 -2.94
N ASN A 268 2.88 1.61 -2.60
CA ASN A 268 1.61 2.32 -2.72
C ASN A 268 1.31 3.22 -1.51
N ILE A 269 1.93 2.96 -0.36
CA ILE A 269 1.78 3.71 0.89
C ILE A 269 3.05 4.51 1.19
N ASN A 270 4.22 3.86 1.23
CA ASN A 270 5.47 4.53 1.62
C ASN A 270 6.17 5.26 0.44
N GLY A 271 5.73 5.04 -0.80
CA GLY A 271 6.26 5.72 -1.98
C GLY A 271 7.68 5.34 -2.38
N HIS A 272 8.11 4.13 -2.03
CA HIS A 272 9.41 3.62 -2.47
C HIS A 272 9.42 3.43 -3.98
N ASN A 273 10.55 3.76 -4.60
CA ASN A 273 10.79 3.52 -6.01
C ASN A 273 10.64 2.00 -6.31
N PRO A 274 9.73 1.58 -7.21
CA PRO A 274 9.55 0.16 -7.56
C PRO A 274 10.84 -0.52 -8.04
N ALA A 275 11.81 0.23 -8.56
CA ALA A 275 13.10 -0.32 -8.95
C ALA A 275 14.02 -0.69 -7.76
N ASN A 276 13.69 -0.25 -6.55
CA ASN A 276 14.36 -0.57 -5.29
C ASN A 276 13.54 -1.54 -4.43
N VAL A 277 12.46 -2.13 -4.96
CA VAL A 277 11.60 -3.07 -4.23
C VAL A 277 11.48 -4.38 -5.00
N CYS A 278 11.77 -5.49 -4.33
CA CYS A 278 11.71 -6.84 -4.90
C CYS A 278 11.03 -7.81 -3.94
N GLU A 279 10.70 -8.98 -4.46
CA GLU A 279 10.26 -10.12 -3.67
C GLU A 279 11.39 -11.17 -3.64
N ILE A 280 11.54 -11.84 -2.51
CA ILE A 280 12.42 -13.00 -2.37
C ILE A 280 11.60 -14.24 -2.01
N GLY A 281 11.87 -15.31 -2.74
CA GLY A 281 11.31 -16.61 -2.44
C GLY A 281 11.88 -17.21 -1.16
N THR A 282 11.33 -18.37 -0.81
CA THR A 282 12.00 -19.32 0.08
C THR A 282 12.50 -20.48 -0.76
N ALA A 283 13.40 -21.28 -0.20
CA ALA A 283 13.87 -22.49 -0.84
C ALA A 283 13.83 -23.69 0.11
N VAL A 284 13.69 -24.86 -0.47
CA VAL A 284 13.95 -26.16 0.14
C VAL A 284 15.13 -26.76 -0.62
N ASP A 285 16.03 -27.39 0.12
CA ASP A 285 17.09 -28.19 -0.49
C ASP A 285 16.48 -29.48 -1.05
N THR A 286 16.17 -29.48 -2.35
CA THR A 286 15.55 -30.62 -3.04
C THR A 286 16.48 -31.83 -3.15
N THR A 287 17.77 -31.69 -2.83
CA THR A 287 18.71 -32.82 -2.71
C THR A 287 18.55 -33.54 -1.36
N ARG A 288 18.23 -32.80 -0.29
CA ARG A 288 17.97 -33.33 1.06
C ARG A 288 16.51 -33.77 1.23
N TYR A 289 15.56 -32.93 0.81
CA TYR A 289 14.13 -33.22 0.85
C TYR A 289 13.70 -33.92 -0.43
N THR A 290 14.05 -35.20 -0.52
CA THR A 290 13.74 -36.05 -1.66
C THR A 290 13.13 -37.38 -1.19
N THR A 291 12.65 -38.18 -2.14
CA THR A 291 12.09 -39.50 -1.82
C THR A 291 13.20 -40.48 -1.42
N LEU A 292 13.08 -41.07 -0.23
CA LEU A 292 14.06 -42.02 0.30
C LEU A 292 13.92 -43.43 -0.30
N THR A 293 15.04 -44.15 -0.32
CA THR A 293 15.06 -45.59 -0.65
C THR A 293 14.37 -46.41 0.44
N LYS A 294 13.85 -47.60 0.08
CA LYS A 294 13.18 -48.51 1.03
C LYS A 294 14.02 -48.80 2.28
N ARG A 295 15.33 -49.01 2.13
CA ARG A 295 16.23 -49.32 3.25
C ARG A 295 16.40 -48.13 4.21
N LYS A 296 16.53 -46.90 3.69
CA LYS A 296 16.59 -45.68 4.51
C LYS A 296 15.28 -45.45 5.27
N LYS A 297 14.13 -45.68 4.63
CA LYS A 297 12.81 -45.62 5.30
C LYS A 297 12.70 -46.59 6.47
N ILE A 298 13.12 -47.86 6.28
CA ILE A 298 13.12 -48.87 7.36
C ILE A 298 14.02 -48.43 8.53
N LYS A 299 15.23 -47.92 8.25
CA LYS A 299 16.10 -47.38 9.30
C LYS A 299 15.41 -46.24 10.07
N ALA A 300 14.72 -45.35 9.36
CA ALA A 300 14.00 -44.25 9.98
C ALA A 300 12.86 -44.72 10.90
N PHE A 301 12.06 -45.70 10.46
CA PHE A 301 11.05 -46.35 11.30
C PHE A 301 11.64 -46.94 12.59
N ILE A 302 12.80 -47.62 12.50
CA ILE A 302 13.48 -48.21 13.66
C ILE A 302 13.91 -47.13 14.67
N GLN A 303 14.47 -46.02 14.19
CA GLN A 303 14.90 -44.92 15.06
C GLN A 303 13.71 -44.21 15.72
N VAL A 304 12.61 -44.00 14.99
CA VAL A 304 11.38 -43.44 15.56
C VAL A 304 10.76 -44.38 16.60
N GLN A 305 10.75 -45.70 16.33
CA GLN A 305 10.34 -46.69 17.33
C GLN A 305 11.24 -46.63 18.57
N ALA A 306 12.55 -46.47 18.41
CA ALA A 306 13.48 -46.35 19.53
C ALA A 306 13.20 -45.09 20.38
N MET A 307 12.89 -43.95 19.76
CA MET A 307 12.45 -42.75 20.48
C MET A 307 11.17 -43.01 21.28
N LEU A 308 10.13 -43.58 20.62
CA LEU A 308 8.84 -43.87 21.26
C LEU A 308 8.91 -44.98 22.33
N SER A 309 9.90 -45.86 22.27
CA SER A 309 10.15 -46.88 23.30
C SER A 309 11.02 -46.38 24.45
N LEU A 310 11.47 -45.12 24.41
CA LEU A 310 12.49 -44.57 25.30
C LEU A 310 13.76 -45.44 25.32
N TYR A 311 14.17 -45.89 24.13
CA TYR A 311 15.33 -46.74 23.88
C TYR A 311 15.27 -48.10 24.59
N THR A 312 14.06 -48.62 24.81
CA THR A 312 13.84 -49.98 25.35
C THR A 312 13.36 -50.96 24.29
N LYS A 313 13.45 -52.27 24.57
CA LYS A 313 13.14 -53.34 23.61
C LYS A 313 11.68 -53.33 23.11
N ASN A 314 10.75 -52.86 23.93
CA ASN A 314 9.31 -52.86 23.64
C ASN A 314 8.75 -51.44 23.63
N LEU A 315 7.81 -51.15 22.74
CA LEU A 315 7.05 -49.90 22.73
C LEU A 315 6.32 -49.68 24.05
N ARG A 316 6.32 -48.42 24.52
CA ARG A 316 5.69 -48.03 25.79
C ARG A 316 4.40 -47.27 25.54
N VAL A 317 3.30 -48.00 25.31
CA VAL A 317 1.97 -47.40 25.16
C VAL A 317 1.38 -47.06 26.54
N THR A 318 0.90 -45.82 26.72
CA THR A 318 0.11 -45.40 27.89
C THR A 318 -1.31 -45.04 27.48
N THR A 319 -2.24 -44.99 28.44
CA THR A 319 -3.59 -44.47 28.22
C THR A 319 -3.67 -42.99 28.60
N ALA A 320 -4.60 -42.25 28.00
CA ALA A 320 -4.83 -40.84 28.30
C ALA A 320 -5.09 -40.61 29.80
N LYS A 321 -6.03 -41.38 30.38
CA LYS A 321 -6.35 -41.34 31.82
C LYS A 321 -5.12 -41.50 32.72
N LYS A 322 -4.21 -42.41 32.36
CA LYS A 322 -2.99 -42.68 33.14
C LYS A 322 -1.96 -41.56 33.01
N PHE A 323 -1.79 -40.99 31.81
CA PHE A 323 -0.84 -39.91 31.60
C PHE A 323 -1.29 -38.63 32.30
N ILE A 324 -2.59 -38.29 32.21
CA ILE A 324 -3.17 -37.10 32.82
C ILE A 324 -3.01 -37.11 34.35
N SER A 325 -3.13 -38.27 35.00
CA SER A 325 -3.03 -38.44 36.45
C SER A 325 -1.61 -38.44 37.03
N GLN A 326 -0.56 -38.41 36.20
CA GLN A 326 0.83 -38.34 36.67
C GLN A 326 1.18 -36.95 37.22
N LYS A 327 1.75 -36.89 38.43
CA LYS A 327 2.17 -35.64 39.09
C LYS A 327 3.38 -34.96 38.44
N ASN A 328 4.34 -35.74 37.92
CA ASN A 328 5.57 -35.23 37.28
C ASN A 328 5.59 -35.62 35.79
N LYS A 329 5.11 -34.73 34.94
CA LYS A 329 5.11 -34.91 33.47
C LYS A 329 6.44 -34.40 32.92
N LYS A 330 7.27 -35.29 32.36
CA LYS A 330 8.52 -34.92 31.70
C LYS A 330 8.30 -34.80 30.19
N GLU A 331 8.99 -33.85 29.55
CA GLU A 331 9.01 -33.68 28.09
C GLU A 331 9.88 -34.77 27.43
N GLN A 332 9.31 -35.96 27.30
CA GLN A 332 9.91 -37.13 26.68
C GLN A 332 8.95 -37.74 25.67
N PRO A 333 9.45 -38.41 24.63
CA PRO A 333 8.60 -39.10 23.65
C PRO A 333 7.48 -39.91 24.31
N LEU A 334 6.28 -39.79 23.76
CA LEU A 334 5.06 -40.32 24.34
C LEU A 334 4.24 -41.04 23.27
N LEU A 335 3.73 -42.22 23.61
CA LEU A 335 2.81 -42.98 22.75
C LEU A 335 1.55 -43.33 23.53
N ILE A 336 0.40 -42.90 23.01
CA ILE A 336 -0.90 -43.02 23.65
C ILE A 336 -1.80 -43.94 22.82
N GLY A 337 -2.51 -44.84 23.49
CA GLY A 337 -3.48 -45.74 22.87
C GLY A 337 -4.56 -46.18 23.87
N TRP A 338 -5.47 -47.06 23.41
CA TRP A 338 -6.62 -47.53 24.20
C TRP A 338 -6.23 -48.34 25.45
N SER A 339 -5.20 -49.20 25.36
CA SER A 339 -4.79 -50.07 26.48
C SER A 339 -3.27 -50.18 26.61
N LYS A 340 -2.78 -50.42 27.83
CA LYS A 340 -1.34 -50.57 28.15
C LYS A 340 -0.71 -51.85 27.56
N SER A 341 -1.53 -52.87 27.26
CA SER A 341 -1.08 -54.19 26.77
C SER A 341 -0.96 -54.28 25.24
N SER A 342 -1.17 -53.17 24.53
CA SER A 342 -1.09 -53.14 23.07
C SER A 342 0.37 -53.07 22.59
N SER A 343 1.01 -54.22 22.40
CA SER A 343 2.25 -54.28 21.60
C SER A 343 1.86 -54.35 20.13
N PHE A 344 2.31 -53.40 19.32
CA PHE A 344 2.13 -53.42 17.87
C PHE A 344 3.47 -53.20 17.16
N ASP A 345 3.53 -53.60 15.90
CA ASP A 345 4.69 -53.39 15.04
C ASP A 345 4.62 -52.02 14.37
N PHE A 346 5.35 -51.04 14.91
CA PHE A 346 5.41 -49.70 14.35
C PHE A 346 6.14 -49.64 13.00
N VAL A 347 6.97 -50.64 12.67
CA VAL A 347 7.83 -50.65 11.49
C VAL A 347 7.14 -51.25 10.27
N ASN A 348 6.45 -52.40 10.42
CA ASN A 348 5.94 -53.16 9.27
C ASN A 348 4.43 -53.01 9.02
N ASN A 349 3.62 -52.79 10.06
CA ASN A 349 2.14 -52.81 9.96
C ASN A 349 1.51 -51.53 10.52
N ASN A 350 2.05 -50.36 10.17
CA ASN A 350 1.58 -49.08 10.68
C ASN A 350 1.49 -48.01 9.59
N ILE A 351 0.33 -47.35 9.51
CA ILE A 351 0.11 -46.13 8.72
C ILE A 351 0.52 -44.95 9.59
N VAL A 352 1.43 -44.11 9.11
CA VAL A 352 1.87 -42.92 9.87
C VAL A 352 1.27 -41.68 9.26
N PHE A 353 0.46 -40.96 10.02
CA PHE A 353 0.10 -39.58 9.69
C PHE A 353 1.04 -38.66 10.47
N LEU A 354 1.67 -37.69 9.82
CA LEU A 354 2.67 -36.83 10.45
C LEU A 354 2.23 -35.36 10.45
N GLN A 355 2.33 -34.71 11.61
CA GLN A 355 2.21 -33.26 11.73
C GLN A 355 3.50 -32.67 12.37
N PRO A 356 4.40 -32.07 11.57
CA PRO A 356 5.62 -31.44 12.08
C PRO A 356 5.32 -30.00 12.51
N THR A 357 4.90 -29.81 13.75
CA THR A 357 4.52 -28.50 14.28
C THR A 357 4.84 -28.33 15.76
N ARG A 358 5.08 -27.08 16.16
CA ARG A 358 5.02 -26.66 17.58
C ARG A 358 3.62 -26.91 18.13
N LEU A 359 3.53 -27.39 19.37
CA LEU A 359 2.25 -27.69 20.02
C LEU A 359 1.58 -26.40 20.50
N MET A 360 0.78 -25.78 19.62
CA MET A 360 0.03 -24.55 19.91
C MET A 360 -1.39 -24.59 19.32
N PRO A 361 -2.40 -23.95 19.95
CA PRO A 361 -3.79 -23.97 19.49
C PRO A 361 -3.99 -23.58 18.02
N ARG A 362 -3.26 -22.57 17.51
CA ARG A 362 -3.37 -22.12 16.11
C ARG A 362 -2.97 -23.16 15.06
N LYS A 363 -2.26 -24.23 15.48
CA LYS A 363 -1.80 -25.33 14.62
C LYS A 363 -2.86 -26.42 14.45
N ARG A 364 -3.97 -26.32 15.20
CA ARG A 364 -5.22 -27.06 14.97
C ARG A 364 -5.04 -28.58 14.87
N ILE A 365 -4.16 -29.14 15.70
CA ILE A 365 -3.86 -30.58 15.73
C ILE A 365 -5.15 -31.40 15.92
N GLU A 366 -6.12 -30.87 16.68
CA GLU A 366 -7.41 -31.49 16.92
C GLU A 366 -8.24 -31.78 15.65
N VAL A 367 -7.99 -31.06 14.56
CA VAL A 367 -8.62 -31.33 13.26
C VAL A 367 -8.19 -32.69 12.72
N GLY A 368 -6.98 -33.15 13.05
CA GLY A 368 -6.52 -34.46 12.63
C GLY A 368 -7.31 -35.60 13.24
N PHE A 369 -7.82 -35.42 14.47
CA PHE A 369 -8.72 -36.39 15.10
C PHE A 369 -10.04 -36.50 14.35
N LYS A 370 -10.59 -35.36 13.89
CA LYS A 370 -11.81 -35.34 13.06
C LYS A 370 -11.61 -36.06 11.73
N LEU A 371 -10.45 -35.87 11.08
CA LEU A 371 -10.12 -36.60 9.85
C LEU A 371 -10.03 -38.12 10.11
N ILE A 372 -9.34 -38.53 11.18
CA ILE A 372 -9.21 -39.95 11.54
C ILE A 372 -10.58 -40.55 11.81
N LYS A 373 -11.45 -39.86 12.56
CA LYS A 373 -12.84 -40.30 12.79
C LYS A 373 -13.57 -40.53 11.46
N GLY A 374 -13.58 -39.52 10.57
CA GLY A 374 -14.23 -39.63 9.27
C GLY A 374 -13.67 -40.74 8.38
N LEU A 375 -12.36 -41.03 8.46
CA LEU A 375 -11.76 -42.18 7.77
C LEU A 375 -12.34 -43.51 8.29
N PHE A 376 -12.43 -43.69 9.61
CA PHE A 376 -12.99 -44.91 10.21
C PHE A 376 -14.52 -45.03 10.11
N ASP A 377 -15.22 -43.98 9.69
CA ASP A 377 -16.66 -44.02 9.40
C ASP A 377 -16.97 -44.52 7.98
N LEU A 378 -15.96 -44.62 7.09
CA LEU A 378 -16.12 -45.15 5.73
C LEU A 378 -15.69 -46.62 5.62
N ASP A 379 -16.58 -47.45 5.08
CA ASP A 379 -16.35 -48.89 4.88
C ASP A 379 -15.10 -49.18 4.03
N LYS A 380 -14.83 -48.35 3.00
CA LYS A 380 -13.66 -48.50 2.13
C LYS A 380 -12.33 -48.44 2.89
N PHE A 381 -12.26 -47.64 3.96
CA PHE A 381 -11.06 -47.52 4.79
C PHE A 381 -10.99 -48.65 5.81
N THR A 382 -12.10 -48.93 6.52
CA THR A 382 -12.15 -49.95 7.56
C THR A 382 -11.99 -51.37 7.03
N ALA A 383 -12.41 -51.64 5.78
CA ALA A 383 -12.19 -52.91 5.10
C ALA A 383 -10.70 -53.31 5.05
N LYS A 384 -9.77 -52.35 4.98
CA LYS A 384 -8.33 -52.63 4.99
C LYS A 384 -7.83 -53.12 6.35
N PHE A 385 -8.32 -52.51 7.44
CA PHE A 385 -8.04 -52.94 8.82
C PHE A 385 -8.71 -54.29 9.15
N GLN A 386 -9.81 -54.64 8.49
CA GLN A 386 -10.42 -55.95 8.61
C GLN A 386 -9.64 -57.02 7.84
N SER A 387 -9.13 -56.70 6.64
CA SER A 387 -8.34 -57.62 5.83
C SER A 387 -6.92 -57.87 6.37
N ASN A 388 -6.36 -56.92 7.14
CA ASN A 388 -5.08 -57.07 7.80
C ASN A 388 -5.24 -56.74 9.29
N PRO A 389 -5.47 -57.75 10.14
CA PRO A 389 -5.65 -57.56 11.57
C PRO A 389 -4.46 -56.89 12.26
N ASP A 390 -3.25 -56.97 11.74
CA ASP A 390 -2.08 -56.36 12.37
C ASP A 390 -1.90 -54.87 12.01
N LEU A 391 -2.67 -54.36 11.04
CA LEU A 391 -2.58 -52.99 10.57
C LEU A 391 -3.02 -51.99 11.66
N THR A 392 -2.17 -50.99 11.90
CA THR A 392 -2.39 -49.91 12.86
C THR A 392 -2.25 -48.54 12.17
N LEU A 393 -2.76 -47.50 12.83
CA LEU A 393 -2.59 -46.11 12.43
C LEU A 393 -2.01 -45.32 13.58
N THR A 394 -0.91 -44.63 13.35
CA THR A 394 -0.30 -43.70 14.31
C THR A 394 -0.36 -42.27 13.77
N PHE A 395 -0.99 -41.38 14.53
CA PHE A 395 -0.85 -39.94 14.31
C PHE A 395 0.36 -39.43 15.10
N LEU A 396 1.44 -39.12 14.40
CA LEU A 396 2.71 -38.70 14.95
C LEU A 396 2.84 -37.17 14.87
N ILE A 397 3.15 -36.55 16.01
CA ILE A 397 3.36 -35.11 16.13
C ILE A 397 4.79 -34.86 16.59
N THR A 398 5.47 -33.93 15.94
CA THR A 398 6.82 -33.52 16.33
C THR A 398 6.99 -32.00 16.34
N GLY A 399 7.70 -31.50 17.34
CA GLY A 399 8.01 -30.10 17.58
C GLY A 399 8.05 -29.79 19.08
N PRO A 400 8.67 -28.67 19.49
CA PRO A 400 8.76 -28.29 20.90
C PRO A 400 7.41 -27.79 21.45
N ILE A 401 7.28 -27.83 22.79
CA ILE A 401 6.19 -27.18 23.53
C ILE A 401 6.65 -25.76 23.90
N PRO A 402 6.01 -24.70 23.39
CA PRO A 402 6.35 -23.34 23.80
C PRO A 402 6.02 -23.08 25.27
N MET A 403 6.74 -22.15 25.89
CA MET A 403 6.53 -21.76 27.29
C MET A 403 5.05 -21.38 27.55
N GLY A 404 4.44 -21.99 28.57
CA GLY A 404 3.03 -21.75 28.93
C GLY A 404 1.98 -22.49 28.09
N GLN A 405 2.35 -23.38 27.17
CA GLN A 405 1.41 -24.12 26.30
C GLN A 405 1.21 -25.60 26.70
N SER A 406 1.65 -26.01 27.89
CA SER A 406 1.54 -27.40 28.37
C SER A 406 0.08 -27.87 28.51
N GLU A 407 -0.86 -26.97 28.79
CA GLU A 407 -2.30 -27.28 28.87
C GLU A 407 -2.87 -27.76 27.53
N TYR A 408 -2.46 -27.15 26.41
CA TYR A 408 -2.94 -27.57 25.08
C TYR A 408 -2.58 -29.02 24.78
N THR A 409 -1.39 -29.47 25.20
CA THR A 409 -0.99 -30.89 25.05
C THR A 409 -1.92 -31.81 25.84
N LEU A 410 -2.32 -31.44 27.06
CA LEU A 410 -3.27 -32.22 27.85
C LEU A 410 -4.66 -32.25 27.20
N THR A 411 -5.10 -31.12 26.64
CA THR A 411 -6.35 -31.05 25.85
C THR A 411 -6.31 -31.99 24.67
N LEU A 412 -5.21 -32.04 23.91
CA LEU A 412 -5.08 -32.95 22.76
C LEU A 412 -5.15 -34.43 23.17
N ILE A 413 -4.54 -34.79 24.30
CA ILE A 413 -4.59 -36.15 24.84
C ILE A 413 -6.02 -36.53 25.25
N GLN A 414 -6.76 -35.59 25.84
CA GLN A 414 -8.17 -35.81 26.20
C GLN A 414 -9.04 -35.96 24.95
N LEU A 415 -8.89 -35.08 23.96
CA LEU A 415 -9.63 -35.16 22.70
C LEU A 415 -9.34 -36.46 21.93
N PHE A 416 -8.11 -36.97 22.02
CA PHE A 416 -7.75 -38.27 21.46
C PHE A 416 -8.42 -39.44 22.19
N ASP A 417 -8.54 -39.38 23.52
CA ASP A 417 -9.30 -40.38 24.31
C ASP A 417 -10.78 -40.40 23.89
N ASP A 418 -11.36 -39.24 23.64
CA ASP A 418 -12.75 -39.11 23.19
C ASP A 418 -12.92 -39.65 21.76
N LEU A 419 -11.99 -39.35 20.85
CA LEU A 419 -11.93 -39.99 19.54
C LEU A 419 -11.95 -41.53 19.66
N LEU A 420 -11.09 -42.12 20.51
CA LEU A 420 -11.04 -43.58 20.67
C LEU A 420 -12.37 -44.16 21.16
N LYS A 421 -13.12 -43.44 22.01
CA LYS A 421 -14.46 -43.89 22.46
C LYS A 421 -15.49 -43.87 21.33
N GLU A 422 -15.40 -42.88 20.44
CA GLU A 422 -16.27 -42.73 19.26
C GLU A 422 -15.99 -43.75 18.15
N LEU A 423 -14.80 -44.36 18.14
CA LEU A 423 -14.49 -45.44 17.20
C LEU A 423 -15.22 -46.74 17.58
N SER A 424 -15.57 -47.52 16.56
CA SER A 424 -16.11 -48.88 16.74
C SER A 424 -15.17 -49.70 17.64
N PRO A 425 -15.68 -50.47 18.63
CA PRO A 425 -14.87 -51.20 19.60
C PRO A 425 -13.73 -52.04 18.99
N LYS A 426 -13.95 -52.62 17.81
CA LYS A 426 -12.95 -53.44 17.09
C LYS A 426 -11.73 -52.65 16.57
N PHE A 427 -11.83 -51.32 16.44
CA PHE A 427 -10.75 -50.47 15.91
C PHE A 427 -10.03 -49.63 16.98
N ARG A 428 -10.55 -49.56 18.21
CA ARG A 428 -9.97 -48.70 19.27
C ARG A 428 -8.51 -49.05 19.58
N SER A 429 -8.16 -50.33 19.55
CA SER A 429 -6.78 -50.81 19.75
C SER A 429 -5.89 -50.72 18.50
N LYS A 430 -6.37 -50.11 17.41
CA LYS A 430 -5.63 -49.94 16.16
C LYS A 430 -5.14 -48.51 15.92
N VAL A 431 -5.57 -47.54 16.73
CA VAL A 431 -5.25 -46.11 16.54
C VAL A 431 -4.40 -45.60 17.71
N TYR A 432 -3.30 -44.92 17.39
CA TYR A 432 -2.33 -44.40 18.36
C TYR A 432 -2.00 -42.93 18.10
N LEU A 433 -1.64 -42.21 19.16
CA LEU A 433 -1.14 -40.83 19.12
C LEU A 433 0.28 -40.78 19.66
N GLY A 434 1.23 -40.35 18.85
CA GLY A 434 2.64 -40.24 19.19
C GLY A 434 3.11 -38.78 19.28
N PHE A 435 3.89 -38.45 20.29
CA PHE A 435 4.61 -37.18 20.40
C PHE A 435 6.11 -37.46 20.50
N LEU A 436 6.91 -36.78 19.68
CA LEU A 436 8.38 -36.86 19.77
C LEU A 436 9.01 -35.72 20.59
N PHE A 437 8.35 -34.56 20.70
CA PHE A 437 8.88 -33.38 21.42
C PHE A 437 10.32 -33.00 21.02
N SER A 438 10.62 -33.00 19.71
CA SER A 438 11.95 -32.70 19.18
C SER A 438 13.05 -33.60 19.76
N GLU A 439 12.75 -34.86 20.03
CA GLU A 439 13.72 -35.81 20.58
C GLU A 439 14.93 -36.03 19.67
N PHE A 440 14.73 -36.04 18.36
CA PHE A 440 15.80 -36.24 17.39
C PHE A 440 16.82 -35.08 17.37
N ASP A 441 16.44 -33.90 17.87
CA ASP A 441 17.34 -32.74 18.01
C ASP A 441 18.21 -32.82 19.29
N LYS A 442 17.96 -33.78 20.20
CA LYS A 442 18.65 -33.86 21.49
C LYS A 442 19.91 -34.71 21.40
N GLU A 443 20.96 -34.27 22.10
CA GLU A 443 22.25 -34.98 22.19
C GLU A 443 22.08 -36.46 22.60
N ARG A 444 21.15 -36.74 23.52
CA ARG A 444 20.84 -38.11 23.98
C ARG A 444 20.35 -39.06 22.89
N PHE A 445 19.86 -38.52 21.77
CA PHE A 445 19.45 -39.26 20.58
C PHE A 445 20.58 -39.29 19.56
N THR A 446 21.13 -38.12 19.19
CA THR A 446 22.13 -37.99 18.12
C THR A 446 23.41 -38.76 18.44
N SER A 447 23.78 -38.91 19.71
CA SER A 447 24.95 -39.69 20.13
C SER A 447 24.77 -41.22 20.03
N ARG A 448 23.54 -41.72 19.82
CA ARG A 448 23.21 -43.16 19.82
C ARG A 448 23.22 -43.79 18.44
N PHE A 449 23.14 -42.99 17.39
CA PHE A 449 23.03 -43.45 16.01
C PHE A 449 24.10 -42.77 15.17
N GLU A 450 24.80 -43.55 14.35
CA GLU A 450 25.82 -43.05 13.42
C GLU A 450 25.21 -42.12 12.34
N ASP A 451 23.97 -42.42 11.94
CA ASP A 451 23.20 -41.67 10.95
C ASP A 451 21.80 -41.38 11.55
N PRO A 452 21.68 -40.36 12.43
CA PRO A 452 20.44 -40.04 13.13
C PRO A 452 19.38 -39.50 12.17
N VAL A 453 18.12 -39.91 12.34
CA VAL A 453 17.01 -39.37 11.54
C VAL A 453 16.79 -37.89 11.79
N ASP A 454 16.32 -37.21 10.76
CA ASP A 454 15.91 -35.81 10.81
C ASP A 454 14.53 -35.64 10.12
N ILE A 455 14.05 -34.40 9.99
CA ILE A 455 12.78 -34.03 9.40
C ILE A 455 12.52 -34.67 8.00
N PRO A 456 13.47 -34.72 7.04
CA PRO A 456 13.25 -35.37 5.74
C PRO A 456 12.92 -36.86 5.85
N GLU A 457 13.58 -37.58 6.75
CA GLU A 457 13.30 -38.99 7.06
C GLU A 457 11.91 -39.15 7.66
N LEU A 458 11.50 -38.24 8.56
CA LEU A 458 10.16 -38.24 9.14
C LEU A 458 9.07 -38.02 8.08
N TYR A 459 9.27 -37.07 7.16
CA TYR A 459 8.36 -36.89 6.03
C TYR A 459 8.22 -38.20 5.23
N ASN A 460 9.33 -38.87 4.96
CA ASN A 460 9.38 -40.05 4.10
C ASN A 460 8.80 -41.35 4.69
N ILE A 461 8.65 -41.45 6.02
CA ILE A 461 7.94 -42.56 6.67
C ILE A 461 6.42 -42.31 6.76
N ALA A 462 5.97 -41.07 6.55
CA ALA A 462 4.56 -40.73 6.60
C ALA A 462 3.81 -41.22 5.36
N SER A 463 2.57 -41.69 5.58
CA SER A 463 1.59 -41.99 4.54
C SER A 463 0.73 -40.77 4.19
N LEU A 464 0.65 -39.78 5.08
CA LEU A 464 -0.05 -38.51 4.87
C LEU A 464 0.57 -37.44 5.77
N ILE A 465 0.83 -36.25 5.22
CA ILE A 465 1.22 -35.07 6.00
C ILE A 465 -0.02 -34.27 6.36
N MET A 466 -0.10 -33.83 7.63
CA MET A 466 -1.23 -33.09 8.18
C MET A 466 -0.81 -31.66 8.54
N LEU A 467 -1.35 -30.68 7.83
CA LEU A 467 -1.11 -29.25 8.05
C LEU A 467 -2.44 -28.46 8.18
N PRO A 468 -3.28 -28.74 9.21
CA PRO A 468 -4.57 -28.09 9.39
C PRO A 468 -4.50 -26.67 10.00
N SER A 469 -3.30 -26.09 10.09
CA SER A 469 -3.03 -24.79 10.74
C SER A 469 -4.00 -23.69 10.29
N GLU A 470 -4.47 -22.89 11.24
CA GLU A 470 -5.31 -21.72 10.94
C GLU A 470 -4.50 -20.57 10.37
N THR A 471 -3.24 -20.43 10.82
CA THR A 471 -2.32 -19.39 10.36
C THR A 471 -0.94 -19.96 10.08
N GLU A 472 -0.36 -19.59 8.93
CA GLU A 472 1.02 -19.89 8.58
C GLU A 472 1.72 -18.68 7.97
N GLY A 473 3.04 -18.60 8.18
CA GLY A 473 3.86 -17.48 7.69
C GLY A 473 4.26 -17.62 6.22
N ARG A 474 4.96 -18.70 5.86
CA ARG A 474 5.44 -18.97 4.48
C ARG A 474 5.07 -20.35 3.93
N GLY A 475 4.41 -21.19 4.73
CA GLY A 475 4.04 -22.54 4.30
C GLY A 475 5.22 -23.51 4.07
N LEU A 476 6.39 -23.30 4.69
CA LEU A 476 7.58 -24.13 4.47
C LEU A 476 7.33 -25.64 4.66
N PRO A 477 6.64 -26.11 5.72
CA PRO A 477 6.35 -27.54 5.87
C PRO A 477 5.53 -28.14 4.72
N LEU A 478 4.72 -27.33 4.03
CA LEU A 478 3.96 -27.74 2.85
C LEU A 478 4.92 -27.96 1.67
N ILE A 479 5.85 -27.05 1.44
CA ILE A 479 6.85 -27.15 0.38
C ILE A 479 7.79 -28.33 0.63
N GLU A 480 8.29 -28.49 1.85
CA GLU A 480 9.17 -29.61 2.27
C GLU A 480 8.50 -30.97 2.09
N ALA A 481 7.26 -31.13 2.56
CA ALA A 481 6.48 -32.34 2.37
C ALA A 481 6.24 -32.67 0.89
N THR A 482 6.04 -31.62 0.09
CA THR A 482 5.80 -31.74 -1.35
C THR A 482 7.06 -32.22 -2.06
N ALA A 483 8.23 -31.70 -1.69
CA ALA A 483 9.53 -32.13 -2.21
C ALA A 483 9.78 -33.64 -1.98
N CYS A 484 9.39 -34.15 -0.79
CA CYS A 484 9.48 -35.57 -0.45
C CYS A 484 8.49 -36.46 -1.23
N GLY A 485 7.47 -35.88 -1.89
CA GLY A 485 6.49 -36.60 -2.70
C GLY A 485 5.39 -37.29 -1.88
N ILE A 486 5.04 -36.75 -0.72
CA ILE A 486 4.03 -37.33 0.19
C ILE A 486 2.71 -36.54 0.03
N PRO A 487 1.54 -37.20 0.02
CA PRO A 487 0.26 -36.48 -0.03
C PRO A 487 0.07 -35.61 1.22
N ILE A 488 -0.48 -34.41 1.01
CA ILE A 488 -0.64 -33.38 2.06
C ILE A 488 -2.10 -33.04 2.23
N PHE A 489 -2.63 -33.25 3.43
CA PHE A 489 -3.88 -32.70 3.88
C PHE A 489 -3.63 -31.36 4.58
N CYS A 490 -4.17 -30.26 4.03
CA CYS A 490 -3.93 -28.93 4.58
C CYS A 490 -5.18 -28.06 4.61
N ARG A 491 -5.18 -27.07 5.49
CA ARG A 491 -6.19 -26.01 5.50
C ARG A 491 -5.76 -24.89 4.56
N ARG A 492 -6.74 -24.24 3.90
CA ARG A 492 -6.56 -22.89 3.33
C ARG A 492 -6.31 -21.89 4.48
N TYR A 493 -5.06 -21.76 4.90
CA TYR A 493 -4.67 -21.01 6.09
C TYR A 493 -4.69 -19.49 5.86
N TYR A 494 -4.86 -18.72 6.94
CA TYR A 494 -4.80 -17.26 6.90
C TYR A 494 -3.35 -16.75 7.10
N PRO A 495 -2.93 -15.69 6.40
CA PRO A 495 -3.64 -14.98 5.34
C PRO A 495 -3.82 -15.83 4.07
N GLU A 496 -5.03 -15.84 3.50
CA GLU A 496 -5.34 -16.70 2.35
C GLU A 496 -4.51 -16.34 1.12
N ASN A 497 -4.14 -15.07 0.96
CA ASN A 497 -3.23 -14.67 -0.12
C ASN A 497 -1.86 -15.34 0.01
N VAL A 498 -1.34 -15.58 1.22
CA VAL A 498 -0.08 -16.32 1.40
C VAL A 498 -0.26 -17.77 0.97
N TYR A 499 -1.40 -18.39 1.32
CA TYR A 499 -1.75 -19.73 0.85
C TYR A 499 -1.80 -19.78 -0.68
N SER A 500 -2.55 -18.87 -1.32
CA SER A 500 -2.69 -18.78 -2.78
C SER A 500 -1.35 -18.58 -3.50
N GLU A 501 -0.43 -17.81 -2.91
CA GLU A 501 0.93 -17.62 -3.43
C GLU A 501 1.73 -18.92 -3.36
N VAL A 502 1.72 -19.62 -2.21
CA VAL A 502 2.42 -20.91 -2.04
C VAL A 502 1.89 -21.95 -3.03
N ILE A 503 0.56 -22.06 -3.15
CA ILE A 503 -0.08 -22.98 -4.10
C ILE A 503 0.19 -22.55 -5.55
N GLY A 504 0.29 -21.26 -5.85
CA GLY A 504 0.47 -20.72 -7.20
C GLY A 504 -0.84 -20.49 -7.95
N GLU A 505 -1.94 -20.16 -7.26
CA GLU A 505 -3.26 -19.94 -7.89
C GLU A 505 -3.25 -18.82 -8.96
N HIS A 506 -2.27 -17.92 -8.88
CA HIS A 506 -2.05 -16.84 -9.85
C HIS A 506 -1.20 -17.26 -11.07
N LEU A 507 -0.66 -18.48 -11.08
CA LEU A 507 0.16 -19.05 -12.16
C LEU A 507 -0.64 -20.01 -13.03
N GLY A 508 -0.04 -20.48 -14.14
CA GLY A 508 -0.59 -21.56 -14.96
C GLY A 508 -0.72 -22.88 -14.19
N GLU A 509 -1.54 -23.81 -14.68
CA GLU A 509 -1.78 -25.11 -14.01
C GLU A 509 -0.49 -25.94 -13.86
N GLU A 510 0.46 -25.77 -14.77
CA GLU A 510 1.78 -26.40 -14.80
C GLU A 510 2.65 -26.03 -13.59
N ASP A 511 2.42 -24.87 -12.97
CA ASP A 511 3.19 -24.32 -11.86
C ASP A 511 2.42 -24.33 -10.52
N ARG A 512 1.24 -24.98 -10.48
CA ARG A 512 0.39 -25.09 -9.29
C ARG A 512 0.66 -26.34 -8.47
N LEU A 513 0.79 -26.20 -7.16
CA LEU A 513 0.85 -27.32 -6.22
C LEU A 513 -0.52 -28.00 -6.12
N LYS A 514 -0.54 -29.33 -6.20
CA LYS A 514 -1.72 -30.17 -6.02
C LYS A 514 -1.73 -30.72 -4.60
N VAL A 515 -2.65 -30.23 -3.76
CA VAL A 515 -2.78 -30.61 -2.35
C VAL A 515 -4.22 -31.02 -2.00
N LEU A 516 -4.41 -31.71 -0.87
CA LEU A 516 -5.72 -32.10 -0.35
C LEU A 516 -6.21 -31.02 0.62
N GLU A 517 -6.80 -29.97 0.08
CA GLU A 517 -7.20 -28.78 0.83
C GLU A 517 -8.65 -28.79 1.33
N PHE A 518 -8.90 -28.08 2.44
CA PHE A 518 -10.25 -27.76 2.94
C PHE A 518 -10.32 -26.32 3.47
N ASP A 519 -11.54 -25.79 3.59
CA ASP A 519 -11.83 -24.39 3.93
C ASP A 519 -11.69 -24.04 5.42
N GLY A 520 -11.37 -25.02 6.27
CA GLY A 520 -11.29 -24.86 7.71
C GLY A 520 -12.59 -25.14 8.48
N LYS A 521 -13.72 -25.37 7.80
CA LYS A 521 -15.04 -25.59 8.42
C LYS A 521 -15.43 -27.07 8.38
N TYR A 522 -15.39 -27.70 7.22
CA TYR A 522 -15.88 -29.06 7.01
C TYR A 522 -14.93 -29.90 6.16
N ILE A 523 -14.74 -31.16 6.55
CA ILE A 523 -13.98 -32.16 5.79
C ILE A 523 -15.01 -33.02 5.05
N SER A 524 -15.10 -32.85 3.72
CA SER A 524 -16.09 -33.59 2.92
C SER A 524 -15.72 -35.05 2.71
N ASP A 525 -16.73 -35.92 2.61
CA ASP A 525 -16.54 -37.34 2.29
C ASP A 525 -15.73 -37.54 1.00
N LYS A 526 -15.94 -36.68 -0.01
CA LYS A 526 -15.16 -36.67 -1.25
C LYS A 526 -13.66 -36.41 -1.01
N LEU A 527 -13.32 -35.53 -0.08
CA LEU A 527 -11.93 -35.28 0.32
C LEU A 527 -11.35 -36.48 1.08
N ILE A 528 -12.14 -37.09 1.96
CA ILE A 528 -11.76 -38.31 2.68
C ILE A 528 -11.48 -39.45 1.68
N GLU A 529 -12.34 -39.66 0.68
CA GLU A 529 -12.13 -40.66 -0.38
C GLU A 529 -10.83 -40.40 -1.17
N LYS A 530 -10.52 -39.14 -1.49
CA LYS A 530 -9.25 -38.74 -2.12
C LYS A 530 -8.03 -39.02 -1.23
N ILE A 531 -8.18 -38.93 0.09
CA ILE A 531 -7.12 -39.25 1.06
C ILE A 531 -6.94 -40.78 1.10
N ILE A 532 -8.02 -41.54 1.22
CA ILE A 532 -8.01 -43.02 1.22
C ILE A 532 -7.28 -43.54 -0.02
N SER A 533 -7.58 -42.96 -1.19
CA SER A 533 -6.99 -43.41 -2.44
C SER A 533 -5.48 -43.16 -2.52
N ARG A 534 -4.99 -42.03 -2.01
CA ARG A 534 -3.55 -41.69 -1.98
C ARG A 534 -2.77 -42.49 -0.94
N VAL A 535 -3.39 -42.79 0.21
CA VAL A 535 -2.77 -43.57 1.29
C VAL A 535 -2.62 -45.05 0.90
N PHE A 536 -3.65 -45.67 0.32
CA PHE A 536 -3.63 -47.10 0.00
C PHE A 536 -3.22 -47.45 -1.43
N PHE A 537 -3.32 -46.49 -2.37
CA PHE A 537 -2.96 -46.70 -3.78
C PHE A 537 -2.03 -45.59 -4.30
N PRO A 538 -0.87 -45.33 -3.65
CA PRO A 538 0.03 -44.24 -4.03
C PRO A 538 0.55 -44.35 -5.47
N GLN A 539 0.64 -45.57 -6.02
CA GLN A 539 1.05 -45.80 -7.42
C GLN A 539 0.13 -45.15 -8.45
N ASN A 540 -1.14 -44.91 -8.12
CA ASN A 540 -2.10 -44.28 -9.03
C ASN A 540 -1.92 -42.75 -9.11
N TYR A 541 -1.06 -42.17 -8.28
CA TYR A 541 -0.85 -40.73 -8.16
C TYR A 541 0.61 -40.32 -8.44
N ILE A 542 1.38 -41.17 -9.12
CA ILE A 542 2.79 -40.88 -9.46
C ILE A 542 2.89 -39.58 -10.29
N GLU A 543 2.00 -39.37 -11.25
CA GLU A 543 1.99 -38.14 -12.07
C GLU A 543 1.73 -36.88 -11.23
N GLU A 544 0.88 -36.96 -10.20
CA GLU A 544 0.62 -35.86 -9.27
C GLU A 544 1.87 -35.55 -8.43
N VAL A 545 2.56 -36.60 -7.96
CA VAL A 545 3.81 -36.47 -7.20
C VAL A 545 4.92 -35.86 -8.05
N GLU A 546 5.15 -36.35 -9.27
CA GLU A 546 6.18 -35.83 -10.17
C GLU A 546 5.87 -34.40 -10.64
N HIS A 547 4.59 -34.08 -10.85
CA HIS A 547 4.15 -32.71 -11.09
C HIS A 547 4.53 -31.79 -9.94
N ASN A 548 4.13 -32.15 -8.72
CA ASN A 548 4.40 -31.38 -7.52
C ASN A 548 5.90 -31.18 -7.26
N LYS A 549 6.71 -32.22 -7.45
CA LYS A 549 8.18 -32.13 -7.35
C LYS A 549 8.77 -31.16 -8.37
N ARG A 550 8.32 -31.20 -9.62
CA ARG A 550 8.75 -30.26 -10.66
C ARG A 550 8.36 -28.82 -10.30
N VAL A 551 7.15 -28.59 -9.77
CA VAL A 551 6.74 -27.26 -9.30
C VAL A 551 7.65 -26.77 -8.17
N VAL A 552 7.96 -27.64 -7.20
CA VAL A 552 8.91 -27.30 -6.12
C VAL A 552 10.30 -27.02 -6.68
N GLU A 553 10.79 -27.82 -7.62
CA GLU A 553 12.10 -27.61 -8.24
C GLU A 553 12.18 -26.27 -9.00
N ASN A 554 11.12 -25.90 -9.71
CA ASN A 554 11.08 -24.65 -10.47
C ASN A 554 10.94 -23.41 -9.58
N ARG A 555 10.16 -23.50 -8.50
CA ARG A 555 9.73 -22.33 -7.71
C ARG A 555 10.40 -22.18 -6.35
N TYR A 556 10.82 -23.29 -5.76
CA TYR A 556 11.25 -23.36 -4.36
C TYR A 556 12.55 -24.17 -4.18
N SER A 557 13.32 -24.42 -5.24
CA SER A 557 14.67 -24.99 -5.11
C SER A 557 15.70 -23.92 -4.74
N ILE A 558 16.86 -24.38 -4.29
CA ILE A 558 18.03 -23.51 -4.12
C ILE A 558 18.43 -22.85 -5.45
N ASN A 559 18.29 -23.54 -6.59
CA ASN A 559 18.55 -22.98 -7.91
C ASN A 559 17.56 -21.84 -8.27
N SER A 560 16.28 -22.00 -7.96
CA SER A 560 15.28 -20.94 -8.13
C SER A 560 15.62 -19.71 -7.28
N LEU A 561 16.03 -19.92 -6.01
CA LEU A 561 16.49 -18.85 -5.12
C LEU A 561 17.78 -18.18 -5.64
N GLN A 562 18.71 -18.92 -6.24
CA GLN A 562 19.91 -18.38 -6.88
C GLN A 562 19.54 -17.44 -8.04
N GLN A 563 18.64 -17.85 -8.93
CA GLN A 563 18.15 -17.01 -10.03
C GLN A 563 17.45 -15.75 -9.50
N ASN A 564 16.66 -15.89 -8.44
CA ASN A 564 16.00 -14.76 -7.79
C ASN A 564 17.03 -13.77 -7.18
N LEU A 565 18.07 -14.26 -6.50
CA LEU A 565 19.16 -13.43 -5.96
C LEU A 565 20.00 -12.77 -7.06
N ASP A 566 20.30 -13.46 -8.16
CA ASP A 566 21.00 -12.84 -9.31
C ASP A 566 20.16 -11.71 -9.91
N ALA A 567 18.84 -11.90 -10.03
CA ALA A 567 17.92 -10.84 -10.47
C ALA A 567 17.86 -9.64 -9.48
N ILE A 568 17.90 -9.90 -8.16
CA ILE A 568 17.97 -8.85 -7.12
C ILE A 568 19.29 -8.09 -7.25
N LEU A 569 20.42 -8.79 -7.37
CA LEU A 569 21.73 -8.17 -7.58
C LEU A 569 21.79 -7.38 -8.88
N HIS A 570 21.14 -7.85 -9.94
CA HIS A 570 21.05 -7.13 -11.21
C HIS A 570 20.28 -5.82 -11.05
N ARG A 571 19.16 -5.81 -10.33
CA ARG A 571 18.41 -4.58 -10.02
C ARG A 571 19.22 -3.61 -9.16
N LEU A 572 19.93 -4.13 -8.15
CA LEU A 572 20.83 -3.32 -7.31
C LEU A 572 21.98 -2.72 -8.13
N TYR A 573 22.59 -3.50 -9.02
CA TYR A 573 23.58 -3.02 -10.00
C TYR A 573 23.02 -1.87 -10.85
N LEU A 574 21.82 -2.02 -11.41
CA LEU A 574 21.19 -0.97 -12.21
C LEU A 574 20.91 0.30 -11.40
N GLN A 575 20.62 0.18 -10.10
CA GLN A 575 20.48 1.32 -9.20
C GLN A 575 21.82 2.01 -8.93
N HIS A 576 22.90 1.25 -8.87
CA HIS A 576 24.28 1.72 -8.69
C HIS A 576 24.90 2.32 -9.96
N LEU A 577 24.34 2.06 -11.14
CA LEU A 577 24.76 2.72 -12.38
C LEU A 577 24.45 4.21 -12.36
N ASN A 578 25.28 5.01 -13.05
CA ASN A 578 25.16 6.47 -13.15
C ASN A 578 23.74 6.93 -13.55
N ASN A 579 23.12 7.76 -12.69
CA ASN A 579 21.75 8.24 -12.80
C ASN A 579 21.63 9.54 -13.62
N SER A 580 22.75 10.14 -14.05
CA SER A 580 22.78 11.40 -14.81
C SER A 580 21.95 11.34 -16.10
N LYS A 581 21.96 10.21 -16.81
CA LYS A 581 21.14 10.01 -18.02
C LYS A 581 19.65 10.06 -17.69
N SER A 582 19.22 9.35 -16.66
CA SER A 582 17.82 9.35 -16.22
C SER A 582 17.42 10.74 -15.73
N LEU A 583 18.24 11.38 -14.90
CA LEU A 583 18.02 12.76 -14.45
C LEU A 583 17.94 13.75 -15.62
N GLY A 584 18.78 13.59 -16.64
CA GLY A 584 18.74 14.40 -17.86
C GLY A 584 17.45 14.23 -18.66
N ILE A 585 16.92 13.01 -18.73
CA ILE A 585 15.59 12.74 -19.33
C ILE A 585 14.50 13.40 -18.49
N THR A 586 14.55 13.26 -17.16
CA THR A 586 13.61 13.89 -16.23
C THR A 586 13.60 15.40 -16.38
N LYS A 587 14.76 16.07 -16.31
CA LYS A 587 14.89 17.53 -16.50
C LYS A 587 14.24 17.99 -17.80
N LYS A 588 14.60 17.36 -18.93
CA LYS A 588 14.04 17.69 -20.25
C LYS A 588 12.54 17.45 -20.34
N ALA A 589 12.02 16.42 -19.69
CA ALA A 589 10.58 16.14 -19.66
C ALA A 589 9.83 17.13 -18.78
N THR A 590 10.35 17.44 -17.59
CA THR A 590 9.79 18.42 -16.66
C THR A 590 9.71 19.80 -17.30
N ASP A 591 10.81 20.31 -17.87
CA ASP A 591 10.83 21.63 -18.52
C ASP A 591 9.85 21.69 -19.71
N ALA A 592 9.80 20.62 -20.52
CA ALA A 592 8.86 20.52 -21.64
C ALA A 592 7.40 20.45 -21.17
N TYR A 593 7.13 19.81 -20.03
CA TYR A 593 5.80 19.67 -19.47
C TYR A 593 5.32 20.99 -18.84
N LEU A 594 6.17 21.66 -18.07
CA LEU A 594 5.89 23.00 -17.52
C LEU A 594 5.55 24.00 -18.62
N LYS A 595 6.29 23.97 -19.75
CA LYS A 595 5.97 24.79 -20.92
C LYS A 595 4.56 24.47 -21.48
N LYS A 596 4.13 23.21 -21.46
CA LYS A 596 2.79 22.82 -21.93
C LYS A 596 1.67 23.33 -21.03
N ILE A 597 1.82 23.29 -19.71
CA ILE A 597 0.80 23.77 -18.77
C ILE A 597 0.78 25.30 -18.63
N SER A 598 1.88 25.96 -19.04
CA SER A 598 1.93 27.43 -19.16
C SER A 598 1.26 27.98 -20.44
N PHE A 599 0.83 27.11 -21.37
CA PHE A 599 0.21 27.55 -22.62
C PHE A 599 -1.03 28.42 -22.36
N ARG A 600 -1.13 29.55 -23.05
CA ARG A 600 -2.32 30.41 -23.04
C ARG A 600 -2.56 30.93 -24.46
N ASN A 601 -3.84 31.01 -24.85
CA ASN A 601 -4.26 31.68 -26.08
C ASN A 601 -5.62 32.38 -25.87
N LYS A 602 -6.11 33.07 -26.91
CA LYS A 602 -7.40 33.77 -26.86
C LYS A 602 -8.59 32.86 -26.51
N ASP A 603 -8.56 31.60 -26.93
CA ASP A 603 -9.62 30.64 -26.64
C ASP A 603 -9.56 30.21 -25.16
N THR A 604 -8.36 30.02 -24.59
CA THR A 604 -8.18 29.77 -23.15
C THR A 604 -8.73 30.93 -22.32
N ALA A 605 -8.37 32.17 -22.65
CA ALA A 605 -8.86 33.37 -21.95
C ALA A 605 -10.38 33.56 -22.10
N TYR A 606 -10.96 33.10 -23.21
CA TYR A 606 -12.41 33.10 -23.39
C TYR A 606 -13.10 32.00 -22.56
N LEU A 607 -12.45 30.86 -22.33
CA LEU A 607 -13.04 29.71 -21.63
C LEU A 607 -12.81 29.73 -20.11
N ILE A 608 -11.79 30.47 -19.65
CA ILE A 608 -11.36 30.52 -18.26
C ILE A 608 -11.10 31.99 -17.90
N ASN A 609 -11.83 32.49 -16.91
CA ASN A 609 -11.63 33.83 -16.36
C ASN A 609 -10.83 33.76 -15.04
N ASP A 610 -9.52 34.01 -15.15
CA ASP A 610 -8.53 33.96 -14.09
C ASP A 610 -8.00 35.34 -13.64
N GLN A 611 -8.74 36.42 -13.92
CA GLN A 611 -8.32 37.79 -13.52
C GLN A 611 -8.22 37.98 -12.00
N ASN A 612 -9.23 37.54 -11.24
CA ASN A 612 -9.25 37.65 -9.76
C ASN A 612 -9.16 36.28 -9.07
N ARG A 613 -8.87 35.22 -9.83
CA ARG A 613 -8.96 33.82 -9.40
C ARG A 613 -7.92 33.00 -10.11
N HIS A 614 -7.38 31.99 -9.45
CA HIS A 614 -6.41 31.09 -10.07
C HIS A 614 -7.11 29.86 -10.64
N TYR A 615 -6.99 29.58 -11.95
CA TYR A 615 -7.40 28.29 -12.52
C TYR A 615 -6.51 27.17 -12.01
N LEU A 616 -7.08 26.23 -11.27
CA LEU A 616 -6.35 25.12 -10.69
C LEU A 616 -6.86 23.79 -11.26
N PRO A 617 -6.13 23.16 -12.19
CA PRO A 617 -6.52 21.88 -12.78
C PRO A 617 -6.13 20.71 -11.84
N GLY A 618 -6.70 20.68 -10.63
CA GLY A 618 -6.41 19.65 -9.63
C GLY A 618 -6.41 20.14 -8.19
N HIS A 619 -5.88 19.30 -7.30
CA HIS A 619 -5.81 19.55 -5.85
C HIS A 619 -4.58 20.36 -5.46
N GLY A 620 -4.77 21.62 -5.04
CA GLY A 620 -3.66 22.48 -4.57
C GLY A 620 -2.51 22.59 -5.57
N ARG A 621 -1.45 23.32 -5.21
CA ARG A 621 -0.14 23.02 -5.79
C ARG A 621 0.60 22.09 -4.84
N LEU A 622 1.42 21.20 -5.37
CA LEU A 622 2.23 20.27 -4.58
C LEU A 622 3.30 20.99 -3.74
N ALA A 623 3.52 22.29 -3.93
CA ALA A 623 4.34 23.13 -3.06
C ALA A 623 3.76 23.31 -1.65
N PHE A 624 2.43 23.21 -1.51
CA PHE A 624 1.72 23.55 -0.29
C PHE A 624 1.17 22.32 0.41
N MET A 625 1.11 22.40 1.74
CA MET A 625 0.51 21.36 2.57
C MET A 625 -1.01 21.37 2.41
N ASN A 626 -1.54 20.24 1.97
CA ASN A 626 -2.94 19.94 1.70
C ASN A 626 -3.58 19.10 2.82
N ASN A 627 -2.82 18.60 3.80
CA ASN A 627 -3.40 18.00 4.99
C ASN A 627 -3.45 19.01 6.14
N LEU A 628 -4.61 19.17 6.78
CA LEU A 628 -4.74 19.99 8.00
C LEU A 628 -3.72 19.56 9.07
N LYS A 629 -3.43 18.25 9.17
CA LYS A 629 -2.44 17.72 10.09
C LYS A 629 -1.01 18.23 9.82
N SER A 630 -0.62 18.43 8.56
CA SER A 630 0.71 18.97 8.21
C SER A 630 0.85 20.46 8.53
N LEU A 631 -0.26 21.20 8.48
CA LEU A 631 -0.29 22.60 8.91
C LEU A 631 -0.09 22.74 10.42
N ILE A 632 -0.72 21.86 11.20
CA ILE A 632 -0.66 21.90 12.67
C ILE A 632 0.54 21.16 13.26
N ASP A 633 1.03 20.08 12.65
CA ASP A 633 2.16 19.27 13.13
C ASP A 633 3.38 19.45 12.19
N PRO A 634 4.41 20.21 12.62
CA PRO A 634 5.58 20.53 11.81
C PRO A 634 6.44 19.33 11.41
N SER A 635 6.18 18.13 11.91
CA SER A 635 6.86 16.90 11.50
C SER A 635 6.05 16.06 10.50
N PHE A 636 4.73 16.24 10.48
CA PHE A 636 3.81 15.43 9.67
C PHE A 636 3.89 15.73 8.17
N PHE A 637 4.46 16.87 7.76
CA PHE A 637 4.66 17.18 6.35
C PHE A 637 5.50 16.12 5.62
N ARG A 638 6.42 15.41 6.30
CA ARG A 638 7.19 14.30 5.69
C ARG A 638 6.28 13.15 5.26
N VAL A 639 5.25 12.87 6.05
CA VAL A 639 4.22 11.86 5.72
C VAL A 639 3.41 12.33 4.51
N GLU A 640 3.08 13.62 4.43
CA GLU A 640 2.39 14.16 3.26
C GLU A 640 3.25 14.13 1.98
N GLU A 641 4.53 14.51 2.08
CA GLU A 641 5.50 14.38 0.98
C GLU A 641 5.64 12.92 0.52
N GLN A 642 5.69 11.99 1.47
CA GLN A 642 5.68 10.55 1.22
C GLN A 642 4.40 10.10 0.50
N GLN A 643 3.23 10.60 0.90
CA GLN A 643 1.95 10.29 0.24
C GLN A 643 1.90 10.81 -1.20
N ILE A 644 2.44 12.01 -1.46
CA ILE A 644 2.54 12.57 -2.81
C ILE A 644 3.42 11.64 -3.68
N ARG A 645 4.56 11.23 -3.14
CA ARG A 645 5.48 10.31 -3.82
C ARG A 645 4.86 8.92 -4.03
N ALA A 646 4.14 8.39 -3.05
CA ALA A 646 3.40 7.14 -3.15
C ALA A 646 2.31 7.19 -4.22
N SER A 647 1.61 8.32 -4.34
CA SER A 647 0.65 8.54 -5.42
C SER A 647 1.35 8.50 -6.80
N ALA A 648 2.54 9.09 -6.92
CA ALA A 648 3.31 9.07 -8.17
C ALA A 648 3.77 7.65 -8.54
N MET A 649 4.36 6.91 -7.60
CA MET A 649 4.85 5.55 -7.82
C MET A 649 3.71 4.56 -8.11
N ARG A 650 2.57 4.70 -7.42
CA ARG A 650 1.35 3.93 -7.67
C ARG A 650 0.84 4.18 -9.09
N PHE A 651 0.81 5.43 -9.52
CA PHE A 651 0.40 5.79 -10.88
C PHE A 651 1.38 5.25 -11.93
N ALA A 652 2.68 5.33 -11.68
CA ALA A 652 3.71 4.76 -12.57
C ALA A 652 3.54 3.23 -12.74
N ARG A 653 3.32 2.48 -11.65
CA ARG A 653 3.01 1.04 -11.72
C ARG A 653 1.71 0.76 -12.46
N LYS A 654 0.68 1.58 -12.23
CA LYS A 654 -0.60 1.47 -12.92
C LYS A 654 -0.44 1.62 -14.44
N LEU A 655 0.37 2.58 -14.91
CA LEU A 655 0.65 2.74 -16.34
C LEU A 655 1.29 1.50 -16.95
N VAL A 656 2.27 0.91 -16.27
CA VAL A 656 2.94 -0.32 -16.74
C VAL A 656 1.94 -1.49 -16.75
N ALA A 657 1.15 -1.67 -15.69
CA ALA A 657 0.19 -2.76 -15.60
C ALA A 657 -0.97 -2.66 -16.60
N GLU A 658 -1.39 -1.44 -16.96
CA GLU A 658 -2.46 -1.20 -17.93
C GLU A 658 -1.98 -1.20 -19.39
N ASP A 659 -0.67 -1.14 -19.63
CA ASP A 659 -0.10 -1.23 -20.96
C ASP A 659 -0.08 -2.70 -21.44
N PRO A 660 -0.72 -3.03 -22.58
CA PRO A 660 -0.69 -4.39 -23.12
C PRO A 660 0.71 -4.96 -23.37
N LYS A 661 1.73 -4.11 -23.54
CA LYS A 661 3.14 -4.51 -23.68
C LYS A 661 3.98 -4.23 -22.43
N GLY A 662 3.37 -3.73 -21.35
CA GLY A 662 4.07 -3.36 -20.13
C GLY A 662 4.76 -4.55 -19.47
N GLU A 663 4.10 -5.71 -19.41
CA GLU A 663 4.68 -6.95 -18.87
C GLU A 663 5.82 -7.52 -19.73
N ALA A 664 5.81 -7.25 -21.03
CA ALA A 664 6.87 -7.66 -21.95
C ALA A 664 8.08 -6.69 -21.97
N SER A 665 8.04 -5.61 -21.19
CA SER A 665 9.12 -4.62 -21.15
C SER A 665 10.34 -5.16 -20.38
N SER A 666 11.54 -4.84 -20.86
CA SER A 666 12.78 -5.27 -20.19
C SER A 666 12.94 -4.64 -18.81
N VAL A 667 13.64 -5.33 -17.90
CA VAL A 667 13.91 -4.85 -16.54
C VAL A 667 14.64 -3.50 -16.56
N GLU A 668 15.57 -3.29 -17.49
CA GLU A 668 16.31 -2.03 -17.66
C GLU A 668 15.40 -0.87 -18.07
N THR A 669 14.42 -1.14 -18.95
CA THR A 669 13.47 -0.13 -19.42
C THR A 669 12.56 0.31 -18.27
N LEU A 670 12.01 -0.66 -17.52
CA LEU A 670 11.17 -0.38 -16.37
C LEU A 670 11.95 0.33 -15.25
N ASN A 671 13.18 -0.12 -14.98
CA ASN A 671 14.05 0.51 -14.00
C ASN A 671 14.41 1.94 -14.39
N ALA A 672 14.74 2.20 -15.66
CA ALA A 672 14.97 3.56 -16.17
C ALA A 672 13.73 4.45 -16.00
N PHE A 673 12.52 3.92 -16.28
CA PHE A 673 11.27 4.66 -16.10
C PHE A 673 11.02 5.00 -14.63
N TYR A 674 11.06 4.03 -13.73
CA TYR A 674 10.81 4.29 -12.31
C TYR A 674 11.86 5.22 -11.69
N ASN A 675 13.14 5.10 -12.10
CA ASN A 675 14.18 6.07 -11.72
C ASN A 675 13.91 7.47 -12.26
N ALA A 676 13.35 7.60 -13.47
CA ALA A 676 13.01 8.90 -14.02
C ALA A 676 11.85 9.57 -13.25
N VAL A 677 10.89 8.77 -12.79
CA VAL A 677 9.80 9.21 -11.89
C VAL A 677 10.35 9.60 -10.53
N ASP A 678 11.26 8.80 -9.95
CA ASP A 678 11.95 9.11 -8.70
C ASP A 678 12.70 10.46 -8.77
N ASN A 679 13.41 10.67 -9.88
CA ASN A 679 14.16 11.89 -10.13
C ASN A 679 13.29 13.15 -10.21
N ILE A 680 11.97 13.04 -10.38
CA ILE A 680 11.05 14.21 -10.33
C ILE A 680 11.19 14.92 -8.98
N PHE A 681 11.25 14.16 -7.89
CA PHE A 681 11.33 14.66 -6.52
C PHE A 681 12.73 15.14 -6.15
N LYS A 682 13.74 14.70 -6.89
CA LYS A 682 15.15 15.04 -6.66
C LYS A 682 15.62 16.22 -7.50
N TYR A 683 14.96 16.51 -8.61
CA TYR A 683 15.34 17.63 -9.47
C TYR A 683 15.00 18.98 -8.82
N SER A 684 16.03 19.74 -8.45
CA SER A 684 15.93 21.15 -8.05
C SER A 684 16.56 22.09 -9.10
N LYS A 685 16.07 23.33 -9.18
CA LYS A 685 16.53 24.37 -10.11
C LYS A 685 16.61 25.74 -9.41
N GLY A 686 17.76 26.09 -8.86
CA GLY A 686 17.93 27.38 -8.19
C GLY A 686 17.11 27.48 -6.90
N GLN A 687 16.72 28.70 -6.54
CA GLN A 687 16.04 28.98 -5.28
C GLN A 687 14.75 29.79 -5.48
N VAL A 688 13.80 29.63 -4.56
CA VAL A 688 12.59 30.46 -4.48
C VAL A 688 12.88 31.78 -3.75
N ASP A 689 12.33 32.87 -4.26
CA ASP A 689 12.49 34.21 -3.66
C ASP A 689 11.57 34.40 -2.43
N ILE A 690 10.35 33.85 -2.50
CA ILE A 690 9.33 33.93 -1.44
C ILE A 690 9.08 32.53 -0.88
N ARG A 691 9.03 32.41 0.46
CA ARG A 691 8.62 31.19 1.16
C ARG A 691 7.32 31.44 1.90
N HIS A 692 6.27 30.72 1.51
CA HIS A 692 5.01 30.72 2.24
C HIS A 692 5.13 29.80 3.47
N ASP A 693 4.59 30.24 4.59
CA ASP A 693 4.60 29.53 5.88
C ASP A 693 4.01 28.11 5.84
N HIS A 694 3.14 27.84 4.87
CA HIS A 694 2.50 26.54 4.65
C HIS A 694 3.06 25.75 3.45
N SER A 695 4.27 26.07 2.99
CA SER A 695 4.97 25.36 1.90
C SER A 695 5.98 24.31 2.40
N PHE A 696 6.31 23.32 1.56
CA PHE A 696 7.38 22.34 1.84
C PHE A 696 8.75 22.99 1.99
N SER A 697 9.09 23.97 1.16
CA SER A 697 10.38 24.69 1.25
C SER A 697 10.53 25.42 2.59
N TYR A 698 9.44 26.00 3.12
CA TYR A 698 9.44 26.57 4.46
C TYR A 698 9.67 25.49 5.53
N ARG A 699 9.00 24.33 5.43
CA ARG A 699 9.15 23.21 6.39
C ARG A 699 10.56 22.61 6.40
N HIS A 700 11.15 22.39 5.23
CA HIS A 700 12.52 21.90 5.07
C HIS A 700 13.59 22.96 5.39
N ARG A 701 13.21 24.21 5.70
CA ARG A 701 14.10 25.34 6.02
C ARG A 701 15.12 25.70 4.93
N ASN A 702 14.99 25.14 3.74
CA ASN A 702 15.80 25.50 2.58
C ASN A 702 15.07 26.53 1.70
N ARG A 703 15.68 26.89 0.57
CA ARG A 703 15.05 27.72 -0.48
C ARG A 703 15.05 27.00 -1.83
N ASN A 704 15.29 25.70 -1.87
CA ASN A 704 15.45 24.98 -3.13
C ASN A 704 14.13 24.98 -3.89
N TYR A 705 14.17 25.40 -5.15
CA TYR A 705 13.02 25.33 -6.03
C TYR A 705 12.96 23.94 -6.69
N PHE A 706 11.93 23.17 -6.36
CA PHE A 706 11.67 21.87 -6.97
C PHE A 706 10.54 22.02 -8.00
N PRO A 707 10.79 21.88 -9.31
CA PRO A 707 9.77 22.22 -10.30
C PRO A 707 8.50 21.36 -10.25
N TYR A 708 8.54 20.16 -9.65
CA TYR A 708 7.33 19.35 -9.45
C TYR A 708 6.34 20.00 -8.47
N GLN A 709 6.82 20.88 -7.58
CA GLN A 709 5.99 21.55 -6.57
C GLN A 709 5.03 22.56 -7.21
N ASP A 710 5.28 23.02 -8.44
CA ASP A 710 4.35 23.87 -9.18
C ASP A 710 3.17 23.10 -9.78
N LEU A 711 3.26 21.78 -9.85
CA LEU A 711 2.20 20.94 -10.41
C LEU A 711 1.10 20.71 -9.37
N THR A 712 -0.12 20.42 -9.85
CA THR A 712 -1.14 19.71 -9.07
C THR A 712 -0.88 18.21 -9.05
N GLN A 713 -1.57 17.45 -8.19
CA GLN A 713 -1.48 15.98 -8.19
C GLN A 713 -1.86 15.39 -9.56
N GLN A 714 -2.86 15.95 -10.24
CA GLN A 714 -3.30 15.51 -11.56
C GLN A 714 -2.27 15.87 -12.64
N GLU A 715 -1.69 17.07 -12.61
CA GLU A 715 -0.63 17.45 -13.53
C GLU A 715 0.62 16.55 -13.38
N LEU A 716 0.98 16.16 -12.15
CA LEU A 716 2.08 15.22 -11.91
C LEU A 716 1.89 13.90 -12.67
N THR A 717 0.65 13.41 -12.80
CA THR A 717 0.36 12.21 -13.60
C THR A 717 0.70 12.40 -15.08
N GLY A 718 0.53 13.61 -15.62
CA GLY A 718 0.87 13.89 -17.02
C GLY A 718 2.38 13.96 -17.26
N LEU A 719 3.15 14.49 -16.29
CA LEU A 719 4.61 14.41 -16.34
C LEU A 719 5.09 12.94 -16.32
N ILE A 720 4.53 12.13 -15.43
CA ILE A 720 4.84 10.70 -15.34
C ILE A 720 4.48 9.98 -16.65
N ASN A 721 3.29 10.25 -17.21
CA ASN A 721 2.88 9.66 -18.48
C ASN A 721 3.81 10.08 -19.65
N MET A 722 4.29 11.33 -19.65
CA MET A 722 5.27 11.79 -20.64
C MET A 722 6.60 11.05 -20.52
N LEU A 723 7.09 10.82 -19.29
CA LEU A 723 8.29 10.00 -19.06
C LEU A 723 8.09 8.57 -19.56
N TYR A 724 6.95 7.96 -19.25
CA TYR A 724 6.63 6.61 -19.71
C TYR A 724 6.63 6.51 -21.23
N ASN A 725 5.96 7.46 -21.91
CA ASN A 725 5.91 7.50 -23.37
C ASN A 725 7.29 7.70 -24.02
N LYS A 726 8.18 8.48 -23.38
CA LYS A 726 9.55 8.69 -23.87
C LYS A 726 10.46 7.48 -23.69
N ILE A 727 10.27 6.72 -22.62
CA ILE A 727 11.16 5.61 -22.23
C ILE A 727 10.63 4.28 -22.75
N ALA A 728 9.39 3.92 -22.41
CA ALA A 728 8.79 2.62 -22.72
C ALA A 728 8.09 2.56 -24.09
N LYS A 729 7.71 3.72 -24.66
CA LYS A 729 7.02 3.82 -25.96
C LYS A 729 5.79 2.90 -26.08
N PRO A 730 4.80 3.06 -25.17
CA PRO A 730 3.61 2.22 -25.13
C PRO A 730 2.79 2.36 -26.41
N THR A 731 2.07 1.31 -26.79
CA THR A 731 1.16 1.34 -27.95
C THR A 731 -0.24 1.87 -27.61
N GLY A 732 -0.57 1.97 -26.33
CA GLY A 732 -1.90 2.31 -25.81
C GLY A 732 -2.92 1.18 -25.98
N ASN A 733 -4.09 1.35 -25.39
CA ASN A 733 -5.16 0.39 -25.51
C ASN A 733 -5.79 0.43 -26.92
N GLN A 734 -5.83 -0.75 -27.57
CA GLN A 734 -6.38 -0.93 -28.92
C GLN A 734 -7.61 -1.85 -28.93
N LYS A 735 -7.93 -2.51 -27.81
CA LYS A 735 -8.99 -3.53 -27.74
C LYS A 735 -10.21 -2.99 -27.00
N PHE A 736 -11.34 -2.91 -27.71
CA PHE A 736 -12.64 -2.55 -27.12
C PHE A 736 -13.29 -3.80 -26.54
N LYS A 737 -13.38 -3.90 -25.22
CA LYS A 737 -14.07 -5.01 -24.54
C LYS A 737 -15.59 -4.81 -24.61
N ILE A 738 -16.34 -5.90 -24.78
CA ILE A 738 -17.81 -5.93 -24.79
C ILE A 738 -18.28 -6.69 -23.55
N SER A 739 -19.06 -6.01 -22.71
CA SER A 739 -19.91 -6.59 -21.65
C SER A 739 -21.36 -6.79 -22.16
N PRO A 740 -21.96 -7.98 -21.96
CA PRO A 740 -23.33 -8.25 -22.42
C PRO A 740 -24.46 -7.63 -21.58
N HIS A 741 -24.20 -6.88 -20.49
CA HIS A 741 -25.20 -6.52 -19.47
C HIS A 741 -25.46 -5.01 -19.26
N PHE A 742 -25.47 -4.18 -20.31
CA PHE A 742 -25.80 -2.75 -20.17
C PHE A 742 -27.29 -2.49 -20.42
N PHE A 743 -27.98 -1.80 -19.51
CA PHE A 743 -29.42 -1.49 -19.68
C PHE A 743 -29.65 -0.40 -20.75
N THR A 744 -30.79 -0.48 -21.43
CA THR A 744 -31.23 0.50 -22.43
C THR A 744 -31.96 1.71 -21.83
N ASP A 745 -32.51 1.58 -20.60
CA ASP A 745 -33.13 2.68 -19.87
C ASP A 745 -32.11 3.74 -19.44
N TRP A 746 -32.43 5.03 -19.64
CA TRP A 746 -31.49 6.11 -19.41
C TRP A 746 -31.14 6.32 -17.94
N ASN A 747 -32.09 6.10 -17.02
CA ASN A 747 -31.85 6.32 -15.59
C ASN A 747 -31.00 5.21 -15.00
N LEU A 748 -31.25 3.95 -15.40
CA LEU A 748 -30.46 2.79 -15.00
C LEU A 748 -29.07 2.81 -15.64
N ALA A 749 -28.95 3.16 -16.92
CA ALA A 749 -27.66 3.29 -17.61
C ALA A 749 -26.76 4.35 -16.94
N LEU A 750 -27.30 5.53 -16.63
CA LEU A 750 -26.56 6.59 -15.92
C LEU A 750 -26.11 6.15 -14.53
N PHE A 751 -26.95 5.42 -13.81
CA PHE A 751 -26.58 4.85 -12.51
C PHE A 751 -25.45 3.83 -12.66
N GLN A 752 -25.55 2.89 -13.62
CA GLN A 752 -24.51 1.89 -13.91
C GLN A 752 -23.17 2.51 -14.30
N LEU A 753 -23.17 3.62 -15.05
CA LEU A 753 -21.94 4.33 -15.43
C LEU A 753 -21.16 4.87 -14.21
N THR A 754 -21.81 5.11 -13.07
CA THR A 754 -21.12 5.52 -11.85
C THR A 754 -20.41 4.37 -11.14
N ASN A 755 -20.79 3.11 -11.44
CA ASN A 755 -20.27 1.91 -10.78
C ASN A 755 -20.34 1.99 -9.24
N SER A 756 -21.41 2.59 -8.71
CA SER A 756 -21.65 2.84 -7.29
C SER A 756 -22.94 2.18 -6.82
N MET A 757 -23.07 1.97 -5.50
CA MET A 757 -24.29 1.45 -4.87
C MET A 757 -25.28 2.56 -4.51
N ASN A 758 -24.80 3.80 -4.34
CA ASN A 758 -25.58 4.97 -3.95
C ASN A 758 -25.13 6.20 -4.77
N LEU A 759 -26.07 7.09 -5.10
CA LEU A 759 -25.75 8.42 -5.67
C LEU A 759 -25.92 9.50 -4.59
N ALA A 760 -24.81 10.09 -4.15
CA ALA A 760 -24.83 11.17 -3.17
C ALA A 760 -25.18 12.54 -3.80
N ILE A 761 -24.86 12.71 -5.10
CA ILE A 761 -25.28 13.87 -5.91
C ILE A 761 -25.97 13.32 -7.16
N ASP A 762 -27.22 13.73 -7.41
CA ASP A 762 -28.04 13.19 -8.50
C ASP A 762 -28.78 14.28 -9.29
N ASP A 763 -28.11 14.81 -10.31
CA ASP A 763 -28.68 15.75 -11.29
C ASP A 763 -29.11 15.06 -12.60
N ARG A 764 -29.43 13.75 -12.56
CA ARG A 764 -29.82 12.96 -13.76
C ARG A 764 -30.96 13.57 -14.54
N VAL A 765 -32.02 14.04 -13.86
CA VAL A 765 -33.20 14.63 -14.52
C VAL A 765 -32.79 15.82 -15.39
N ARG A 766 -31.90 16.68 -14.90
CA ARG A 766 -31.38 17.83 -15.64
C ARG A 766 -30.49 17.39 -16.80
N LEU A 767 -29.64 16.38 -16.61
CA LEU A 767 -28.79 15.82 -17.66
C LEU A 767 -29.62 15.25 -18.82
N VAL A 768 -30.60 14.39 -18.52
CA VAL A 768 -31.49 13.77 -19.51
C VAL A 768 -32.23 14.82 -20.33
N LYS A 769 -32.73 15.89 -19.68
CA LYS A 769 -33.36 17.02 -20.37
C LYS A 769 -32.38 17.69 -21.34
N LYS A 770 -31.19 18.06 -20.88
CA LYS A 770 -30.18 18.75 -21.71
C LYS A 770 -29.64 17.89 -22.86
N LEU A 771 -29.54 16.57 -22.69
CA LEU A 771 -29.16 15.64 -23.77
C LEU A 771 -30.15 15.68 -24.94
N LYS A 772 -31.46 15.80 -24.65
CA LYS A 772 -32.53 15.88 -25.64
C LYS A 772 -32.61 17.24 -26.35
N ASP A 773 -32.09 18.31 -25.74
CA ASP A 773 -32.03 19.63 -26.37
C ASP A 773 -31.08 19.61 -27.58
N ASN A 774 -31.45 20.30 -28.66
CA ASN A 774 -30.62 20.41 -29.88
C ASN A 774 -29.50 21.44 -29.72
N ILE A 775 -28.62 21.21 -28.74
CA ILE A 775 -27.45 22.04 -28.43
C ILE A 775 -26.16 21.22 -28.52
N PRO A 776 -25.00 21.86 -28.78
CA PRO A 776 -23.74 21.14 -28.90
C PRO A 776 -23.30 20.50 -27.58
N ILE A 777 -22.71 19.31 -27.66
CA ILE A 777 -22.19 18.57 -26.50
C ILE A 777 -20.68 18.39 -26.66
N GLY A 778 -19.91 18.75 -25.64
CA GLY A 778 -18.51 18.37 -25.52
C GLY A 778 -18.34 17.18 -24.58
N TYR A 779 -18.05 16.01 -25.11
CA TYR A 779 -18.00 14.77 -24.35
C TYR A 779 -16.55 14.29 -24.19
N PHE A 780 -16.13 14.11 -22.94
CA PHE A 780 -14.84 13.56 -22.54
C PHE A 780 -15.06 12.12 -22.03
N PRO A 781 -14.60 11.11 -22.78
CA PRO A 781 -14.92 9.72 -22.51
C PRO A 781 -14.24 9.20 -21.23
N GLY A 782 -14.92 8.24 -20.62
CA GLY A 782 -14.54 7.39 -19.50
C GLY A 782 -13.93 6.06 -19.98
N GLU A 783 -13.83 5.11 -19.05
CA GLU A 783 -13.31 3.77 -19.32
C GLU A 783 -14.22 2.94 -20.24
N TYR A 784 -15.52 3.21 -20.21
CA TYR A 784 -16.55 2.41 -20.86
C TYR A 784 -17.01 3.04 -22.17
N ILE A 785 -16.07 3.59 -22.94
CA ILE A 785 -16.32 4.45 -24.11
C ILE A 785 -17.35 3.88 -25.10
N LYS A 786 -17.41 2.55 -25.30
CA LYS A 786 -18.41 1.94 -26.18
C LYS A 786 -19.84 2.23 -25.74
N TYR A 787 -20.15 2.01 -24.46
CA TYR A 787 -21.47 2.26 -23.87
C TYR A 787 -21.75 3.75 -23.73
N GLU A 788 -20.71 4.51 -23.45
CA GLU A 788 -20.83 5.95 -23.31
C GLU A 788 -21.08 6.63 -24.67
N LEU A 789 -20.56 6.10 -25.80
CA LEU A 789 -20.92 6.58 -27.14
C LEU A 789 -22.39 6.28 -27.46
N GLU A 790 -22.86 5.08 -27.15
CA GLU A 790 -24.28 4.74 -27.27
C GLU A 790 -25.14 5.76 -26.51
N PHE A 791 -24.78 6.01 -25.25
CA PHE A 791 -25.59 6.78 -24.33
C PHE A 791 -25.49 8.31 -24.49
N PHE A 792 -24.29 8.86 -24.73
CA PHE A 792 -24.07 10.31 -24.83
C PHE A 792 -24.02 10.82 -26.27
N VAL A 793 -23.97 9.93 -27.27
CA VAL A 793 -23.97 10.30 -28.69
C VAL A 793 -25.20 9.76 -29.40
N LEU A 794 -25.37 8.44 -29.47
CA LEU A 794 -26.40 7.85 -30.32
C LEU A 794 -27.82 8.15 -29.82
N GLN A 795 -28.12 7.77 -28.57
CA GLN A 795 -29.45 7.94 -27.99
C GLN A 795 -29.91 9.41 -27.92
N PRO A 796 -29.07 10.40 -27.58
CA PRO A 796 -29.43 11.82 -27.61
C PRO A 796 -29.77 12.31 -29.03
N ILE A 797 -29.02 11.89 -30.06
CA ILE A 797 -29.34 12.26 -31.45
C ILE A 797 -30.65 11.63 -31.90
N ARG A 798 -30.90 10.35 -31.58
CA ARG A 798 -32.18 9.68 -31.86
C ARG A 798 -33.35 10.42 -31.21
N ALA A 799 -33.20 10.84 -29.95
CA ALA A 799 -34.21 11.61 -29.24
C ALA A 799 -34.47 13.00 -29.87
N ARG A 800 -33.43 13.69 -30.36
CA ARG A 800 -33.57 14.97 -31.09
C ARG A 800 -34.32 14.81 -32.42
N LEU A 801 -34.17 13.65 -33.06
CA LEU A 801 -34.90 13.24 -34.26
C LEU A 801 -36.29 12.67 -33.96
N LYS A 802 -36.66 12.55 -32.68
CA LYS A 802 -37.92 11.96 -32.20
C LYS A 802 -38.14 10.51 -32.63
N LEU A 803 -37.06 9.74 -32.79
CA LEU A 803 -37.13 8.31 -33.07
C LEU A 803 -37.54 7.53 -31.82
N LYS A 804 -38.39 6.51 -32.00
CA LYS A 804 -38.75 5.55 -30.95
C LYS A 804 -37.61 4.55 -30.72
N ILE A 805 -37.68 3.78 -29.63
CA ILE A 805 -36.60 2.85 -29.27
C ILE A 805 -36.47 1.70 -30.27
N GLU A 806 -37.57 1.32 -30.92
CA GLU A 806 -37.68 0.27 -31.94
C GLU A 806 -37.28 0.71 -33.36
N GLU A 807 -37.13 2.01 -33.63
CA GLU A 807 -36.82 2.53 -34.97
C GLU A 807 -35.30 2.61 -35.20
N GLU A 808 -34.78 2.15 -36.34
CA GLU A 808 -33.33 2.25 -36.64
C GLU A 808 -32.97 3.62 -37.24
N LEU A 809 -31.87 4.23 -36.82
CA LEU A 809 -31.36 5.46 -37.43
C LEU A 809 -30.76 5.18 -38.82
N LYS A 810 -31.59 5.34 -39.85
CA LYS A 810 -31.20 5.26 -41.27
C LYS A 810 -30.63 6.55 -41.85
N GLU A 811 -29.96 6.44 -42.99
CA GLU A 811 -29.31 7.55 -43.70
C GLU A 811 -30.30 8.66 -44.11
N GLU A 812 -31.55 8.30 -44.44
CA GLU A 812 -32.63 9.23 -44.81
C GLU A 812 -32.97 10.24 -43.70
N HIS A 813 -32.88 9.84 -42.43
CA HIS A 813 -33.11 10.74 -41.29
C HIS A 813 -32.05 11.85 -41.21
N LEU A 814 -30.85 11.61 -41.75
CA LEU A 814 -29.75 12.57 -41.73
C LEU A 814 -29.66 13.40 -43.03
N LYS A 815 -30.09 12.84 -44.16
CA LYS A 815 -30.18 13.56 -45.45
C LYS A 815 -31.18 14.73 -45.30
N GLY A 816 -30.68 15.97 -45.41
CA GLY A 816 -31.46 17.20 -45.23
C GLY A 816 -31.49 17.78 -43.81
N HIS A 817 -31.33 16.96 -42.77
CA HIS A 817 -31.41 17.40 -41.35
C HIS A 817 -30.05 17.47 -40.64
N ALA A 818 -28.99 16.87 -41.19
CA ALA A 818 -27.68 16.86 -40.53
C ALA A 818 -27.12 18.25 -40.21
N ARG A 819 -27.45 19.27 -41.02
CA ARG A 819 -27.02 20.67 -40.79
C ARG A 819 -27.81 21.37 -39.68
N SER A 820 -29.03 20.93 -39.38
CA SER A 820 -29.86 21.51 -38.31
C SER A 820 -29.59 20.85 -36.95
N LEU A 821 -29.02 19.65 -36.92
CA LEU A 821 -28.60 18.98 -35.70
C LEU A 821 -27.31 19.59 -35.11
N ALA A 822 -27.33 19.85 -33.82
CA ALA A 822 -26.16 20.31 -33.10
C ALA A 822 -25.15 19.17 -32.91
N THR A 823 -23.89 19.44 -33.26
CA THR A 823 -22.82 18.44 -33.23
C THR A 823 -22.45 17.99 -31.81
N VAL A 824 -22.20 16.70 -31.65
CA VAL A 824 -21.55 16.11 -30.48
C VAL A 824 -20.06 15.93 -30.77
N TYR A 825 -19.22 16.45 -29.88
CA TYR A 825 -17.76 16.44 -30.01
C TYR A 825 -17.15 15.48 -28.98
N VAL A 826 -16.48 14.44 -29.44
CA VAL A 826 -15.79 13.45 -28.60
C VAL A 826 -14.32 13.85 -28.46
N PHE A 827 -13.94 14.36 -27.30
CA PHE A 827 -12.57 14.81 -27.04
C PHE A 827 -11.72 13.63 -26.59
N CYS A 828 -10.77 13.20 -27.43
CA CYS A 828 -9.94 12.03 -27.17
C CYS A 828 -8.45 12.36 -27.34
N GLN A 829 -7.62 11.83 -26.45
CA GLN A 829 -6.19 12.11 -26.41
C GLN A 829 -5.42 11.46 -27.56
N GLU A 830 -4.39 12.14 -28.05
CA GLU A 830 -3.49 11.58 -29.07
C GLU A 830 -2.51 10.58 -28.48
N MET A 831 -2.00 10.86 -27.28
CA MET A 831 -0.96 10.06 -26.64
C MET A 831 -1.56 8.94 -25.79
N PRO A 832 -0.94 7.75 -25.76
CA PRO A 832 -1.29 6.70 -24.82
C PRO A 832 -1.24 7.15 -23.35
N LEU A 833 -2.19 6.67 -22.56
CA LEU A 833 -2.28 6.90 -21.12
C LEU A 833 -2.95 5.66 -20.51
N GLY A 834 -2.16 4.72 -19.97
CA GLY A 834 -2.67 3.49 -19.36
C GLY A 834 -3.74 2.79 -20.20
N LYS A 835 -4.87 2.47 -19.56
CA LYS A 835 -6.00 1.77 -20.20
C LYS A 835 -6.85 2.63 -21.16
N TRP A 836 -6.64 3.94 -21.20
CA TRP A 836 -7.46 4.86 -21.97
C TRP A 836 -7.22 4.74 -23.47
N PHE A 837 -8.29 4.83 -24.26
CA PHE A 837 -8.19 4.80 -25.72
C PHE A 837 -7.58 6.09 -26.27
N THR A 838 -6.81 5.96 -27.36
CA THR A 838 -6.34 7.11 -28.14
C THR A 838 -7.36 7.50 -29.20
N ALA A 839 -7.30 8.74 -29.68
CA ALA A 839 -8.15 9.21 -30.76
C ALA A 839 -8.00 8.33 -32.02
N LYS A 840 -6.78 7.88 -32.33
CA LYS A 840 -6.50 6.96 -33.44
C LYS A 840 -7.16 5.58 -33.22
N ALA A 841 -7.10 5.03 -32.01
CA ALA A 841 -7.76 3.77 -31.69
C ALA A 841 -9.29 3.88 -31.84
N LEU A 842 -9.87 5.01 -31.41
CA LEU A 842 -11.29 5.27 -31.57
C LEU A 842 -11.70 5.46 -33.04
N GLU A 843 -10.95 6.22 -33.83
CA GLU A 843 -11.19 6.38 -35.27
C GLU A 843 -11.17 5.02 -35.99
N ASN A 844 -10.18 4.17 -35.67
CA ASN A 844 -10.10 2.82 -36.22
C ASN A 844 -11.33 1.99 -35.84
N TYR A 845 -11.74 2.02 -34.56
CA TYR A 845 -12.94 1.33 -34.10
C TYR A 845 -14.20 1.79 -34.84
N ILE A 846 -14.41 3.09 -35.01
CA ILE A 846 -15.56 3.63 -35.75
C ILE A 846 -15.55 3.19 -37.22
N SER A 847 -14.38 3.09 -37.85
CA SER A 847 -14.29 2.62 -39.23
C SER A 847 -14.63 1.13 -39.38
N GLN A 848 -14.30 0.32 -38.38
CA GLN A 848 -14.38 -1.14 -38.44
C GLN A 848 -15.62 -1.72 -37.73
N THR A 849 -16.29 -0.97 -36.86
CA THR A 849 -17.44 -1.47 -36.07
C THR A 849 -18.63 -1.89 -36.94
N ASP A 850 -19.38 -2.92 -36.53
CA ASP A 850 -20.62 -3.32 -37.22
C ASP A 850 -21.82 -2.43 -36.88
N ASP A 851 -21.65 -1.47 -35.96
CA ASP A 851 -22.66 -0.48 -35.59
C ASP A 851 -22.90 0.55 -36.72
N LYS A 852 -23.97 0.33 -37.47
CA LYS A 852 -24.35 1.14 -38.65
C LYS A 852 -24.82 2.54 -38.26
N GLU A 853 -25.55 2.69 -37.15
CA GLU A 853 -26.09 3.98 -36.72
C GLU A 853 -24.96 4.93 -36.30
N LEU A 854 -24.04 4.44 -35.48
CA LEU A 854 -22.90 5.23 -35.02
C LEU A 854 -22.02 5.67 -36.21
N LYS A 855 -21.77 4.78 -37.18
CA LYS A 855 -21.07 5.08 -38.42
C LYS A 855 -21.73 6.22 -39.21
N LEU A 856 -23.05 6.24 -39.30
CA LEU A 856 -23.80 7.30 -39.98
C LEU A 856 -23.62 8.66 -39.30
N LEU A 857 -23.64 8.73 -37.96
CA LEU A 857 -23.45 9.98 -37.23
C LEU A 857 -22.08 10.62 -37.50
N PHE A 858 -21.02 9.82 -37.59
CA PHE A 858 -19.68 10.30 -37.95
C PHE A 858 -19.60 10.69 -39.44
N LYS A 859 -20.18 9.90 -40.34
CA LYS A 859 -20.22 10.18 -41.79
C LYS A 859 -20.83 11.54 -42.12
N TYR A 860 -21.94 11.90 -41.45
CA TYR A 860 -22.64 13.17 -41.67
C TYR A 860 -22.13 14.33 -40.79
N GLY A 861 -21.11 14.11 -39.97
CA GLY A 861 -20.51 15.13 -39.10
C GLY A 861 -21.42 15.59 -37.94
N VAL A 862 -22.44 14.79 -37.61
CA VAL A 862 -23.30 15.00 -36.42
C VAL A 862 -22.53 14.62 -35.15
N CYS A 863 -21.62 13.64 -35.25
CA CYS A 863 -20.60 13.35 -34.24
C CYS A 863 -19.20 13.57 -34.82
N LYS A 864 -18.27 14.13 -34.03
CA LYS A 864 -16.88 14.38 -34.45
C LYS A 864 -15.89 14.03 -33.36
N ILE A 865 -14.82 13.33 -33.72
CA ILE A 865 -13.66 13.12 -32.82
C ILE A 865 -12.79 14.37 -32.86
N VAL A 866 -12.47 14.91 -31.68
CA VAL A 866 -11.55 16.03 -31.49
C VAL A 866 -10.33 15.52 -30.76
N ARG A 867 -9.18 15.60 -31.43
CA ARG A 867 -7.88 15.19 -30.89
C ARG A 867 -7.40 16.19 -29.84
N THR A 868 -6.96 15.68 -28.69
CA THR A 868 -6.41 16.48 -27.59
C THR A 868 -4.93 16.16 -27.34
N LYS A 869 -4.15 17.18 -26.99
CA LYS A 869 -2.71 17.06 -26.70
C LYS A 869 -2.38 16.82 -25.22
N GLN A 870 -3.39 16.42 -24.45
CA GLN A 870 -3.31 16.24 -23.01
C GLN A 870 -2.46 15.03 -22.62
N TRP A 871 -1.76 15.13 -21.50
CA TRP A 871 -0.93 14.04 -20.96
C TRP A 871 -1.43 13.48 -19.64
N CYS A 872 -2.10 14.30 -18.83
CA CYS A 872 -2.59 13.92 -17.50
C CYS A 872 -3.96 13.23 -17.57
N ILE A 873 -4.34 12.58 -16.47
CA ILE A 873 -5.71 12.11 -16.23
C ILE A 873 -6.70 13.29 -16.14
N GLY A 874 -8.00 13.00 -16.21
CA GLY A 874 -9.07 14.00 -16.09
C GLY A 874 -9.18 14.95 -17.29
N VAL A 875 -9.53 16.21 -17.07
CA VAL A 875 -9.76 17.20 -18.14
C VAL A 875 -9.03 18.51 -17.85
N HIS A 876 -7.94 18.74 -18.57
CA HIS A 876 -7.07 19.89 -18.39
C HIS A 876 -7.13 20.82 -19.60
N PHE A 877 -7.89 21.90 -19.50
CA PHE A 877 -8.21 22.78 -20.64
C PHE A 877 -6.98 23.31 -21.36
N VAL A 878 -5.99 23.78 -20.60
CA VAL A 878 -4.73 24.30 -21.17
C VAL A 878 -3.96 23.27 -22.00
N GLN A 879 -4.02 21.98 -21.64
CA GLN A 879 -3.28 20.92 -22.34
C GLN A 879 -4.01 20.38 -23.58
N LEU A 880 -5.29 20.73 -23.79
CA LEU A 880 -6.09 20.17 -24.89
C LEU A 880 -5.52 20.53 -26.27
N GLY A 881 -4.84 21.68 -26.38
CA GLY A 881 -4.28 22.20 -27.62
C GLY A 881 -5.24 23.12 -28.38
N ALA A 882 -4.68 23.96 -29.25
CA ALA A 882 -5.40 25.06 -29.90
C ALA A 882 -6.63 24.62 -30.70
N SER A 883 -6.57 23.49 -31.42
CA SER A 883 -7.71 22.99 -32.20
C SER A 883 -8.88 22.57 -31.30
N ALA A 884 -8.60 21.86 -30.20
CA ALA A 884 -9.63 21.43 -29.26
C ALA A 884 -10.25 22.62 -28.52
N LEU A 885 -9.43 23.59 -28.09
CA LEU A 885 -9.90 24.83 -27.46
C LEU A 885 -10.81 25.66 -28.37
N LYS A 886 -10.54 25.68 -29.67
CA LYS A 886 -11.39 26.36 -30.67
C LYS A 886 -12.77 25.69 -30.77
N GLU A 887 -12.85 24.36 -30.74
CA GLU A 887 -14.14 23.66 -30.73
C GLU A 887 -14.90 23.90 -29.41
N LEU A 888 -14.22 23.90 -28.25
CA LEU A 888 -14.83 24.26 -26.97
C LEU A 888 -15.39 25.69 -26.96
N SER A 889 -14.68 26.65 -27.57
CA SER A 889 -15.16 28.03 -27.72
C SER A 889 -16.43 28.12 -28.57
N LYS A 890 -16.57 27.27 -29.60
CA LYS A 890 -17.81 27.17 -30.39
C LYS A 890 -18.95 26.57 -29.57
N ILE A 891 -18.68 25.53 -28.78
CA ILE A 891 -19.67 24.91 -27.87
C ILE A 891 -20.19 25.97 -26.90
N LYS A 892 -19.30 26.71 -26.24
CA LYS A 892 -19.66 27.82 -25.35
C LYS A 892 -20.52 28.88 -26.06
N LYS A 893 -20.09 29.36 -27.25
CA LYS A 893 -20.81 30.38 -28.02
C LYS A 893 -22.24 29.95 -28.38
N LYS A 894 -22.46 28.66 -28.59
CA LYS A 894 -23.76 28.05 -28.89
C LYS A 894 -24.54 27.58 -27.65
N LYS A 895 -24.12 27.99 -26.45
CA LYS A 895 -24.73 27.58 -25.16
C LYS A 895 -24.80 26.06 -24.97
N GLY A 896 -23.82 25.34 -25.51
CA GLY A 896 -23.66 23.91 -25.28
C GLY A 896 -23.12 23.60 -23.89
N PHE A 897 -22.98 22.30 -23.58
CA PHE A 897 -22.48 21.84 -22.28
C PHE A 897 -21.48 20.69 -22.42
N LEU A 898 -20.79 20.39 -21.33
CA LEU A 898 -19.79 19.32 -21.27
C LEU A 898 -20.27 18.12 -20.46
N ILE A 899 -19.80 16.94 -20.86
CA ILE A 899 -19.95 15.69 -20.10
C ILE A 899 -18.55 15.16 -19.86
N THR A 900 -18.24 14.87 -18.62
CA THR A 900 -16.92 14.39 -18.20
C THR A 900 -17.07 13.23 -17.25
N ASN A 901 -16.38 12.13 -17.56
CA ASN A 901 -16.47 10.88 -16.81
C ASN A 901 -15.22 10.67 -15.93
N GLY A 902 -15.44 10.13 -14.73
CA GLY A 902 -14.41 9.78 -13.76
C GLY A 902 -14.20 10.81 -12.64
N ASP A 903 -13.46 10.39 -11.62
CA ASP A 903 -13.27 11.09 -10.34
C ASP A 903 -12.33 12.30 -10.38
N ASN A 904 -11.57 12.47 -11.46
CA ASN A 904 -10.61 13.59 -11.60
C ASN A 904 -11.23 14.82 -12.28
N ALA A 905 -12.30 14.67 -13.06
CA ALA A 905 -12.89 15.79 -13.79
C ALA A 905 -13.50 16.90 -12.89
N PRO A 906 -14.17 16.57 -11.75
CA PRO A 906 -14.72 17.59 -10.84
C PRO A 906 -13.68 18.61 -10.37
N VAL A 907 -12.44 18.18 -10.18
CA VAL A 907 -11.37 19.02 -9.61
C VAL A 907 -10.52 19.72 -10.67
N MET A 908 -10.60 19.30 -11.92
CA MET A 908 -9.76 19.85 -13.01
C MET A 908 -10.48 20.86 -13.91
N THR A 909 -11.82 20.85 -13.88
CA THR A 909 -12.66 21.79 -14.64
C THR A 909 -13.11 22.98 -13.79
N ASP A 910 -12.27 23.35 -12.83
CA ASP A 910 -12.47 24.49 -11.95
C ASP A 910 -12.62 25.80 -12.75
N ILE A 911 -13.52 26.68 -12.32
CA ILE A 911 -13.87 27.98 -12.92
C ILE A 911 -14.14 28.00 -14.45
N VAL A 912 -14.24 26.84 -15.10
CA VAL A 912 -14.51 26.71 -16.54
C VAL A 912 -15.84 27.37 -16.88
N ASP A 913 -15.82 28.24 -17.87
CA ASP A 913 -16.98 29.03 -18.29
C ASP A 913 -17.84 28.30 -19.33
N ILE A 914 -18.17 27.04 -19.04
CA ILE A 914 -19.15 26.21 -19.76
C ILE A 914 -19.91 25.37 -18.73
N ASP A 915 -21.22 25.27 -18.91
CA ASP A 915 -22.05 24.32 -18.16
C ASP A 915 -21.52 22.90 -18.33
N ARG A 916 -21.44 22.14 -17.25
CA ARG A 916 -20.84 20.80 -17.29
C ARG A 916 -21.52 19.83 -16.36
N PHE A 917 -21.46 18.56 -16.74
CA PHE A 917 -21.80 17.43 -15.90
C PHE A 917 -20.57 16.59 -15.61
N HIS A 918 -20.38 16.26 -14.34
CA HIS A 918 -19.41 15.29 -13.87
C HIS A 918 -20.12 14.00 -13.50
N ILE A 919 -19.66 12.87 -14.02
CA ILE A 919 -20.27 11.56 -13.79
C ILE A 919 -19.18 10.59 -13.32
N GLY A 920 -19.39 9.94 -12.19
CA GLY A 920 -18.44 8.96 -11.68
C GLY A 920 -18.72 8.57 -10.24
N LYS A 921 -17.69 8.09 -9.55
CA LYS A 921 -17.69 7.80 -8.12
C LYS A 921 -16.40 8.26 -7.46
N VAL A 922 -16.45 8.49 -6.15
CA VAL A 922 -15.22 8.71 -5.39
C VAL A 922 -14.56 7.36 -5.15
N GLU A 923 -13.51 7.06 -5.91
CA GLU A 923 -12.78 5.79 -5.84
C GLU A 923 -12.08 5.59 -4.48
N ASP A 924 -11.79 4.34 -4.14
CA ASP A 924 -11.05 3.99 -2.92
C ASP A 924 -9.66 4.68 -2.88
N GLY A 925 -9.27 5.17 -1.70
CA GLY A 925 -8.00 5.88 -1.51
C GLY A 925 -7.97 7.29 -2.13
N ARG A 926 -9.13 7.93 -2.29
CA ARG A 926 -9.31 9.32 -2.78
C ARG A 926 -9.89 10.24 -1.71
N GLU A 927 -9.27 10.26 -0.54
CA GLU A 927 -9.73 11.04 0.62
C GLU A 927 -9.85 12.53 0.32
N VAL A 928 -8.89 13.11 -0.42
CA VAL A 928 -8.92 14.52 -0.83
C VAL A 928 -10.14 14.80 -1.71
N THR A 929 -10.38 13.96 -2.72
CA THR A 929 -11.55 14.10 -3.61
C THR A 929 -12.86 13.95 -2.82
N SER A 930 -12.95 12.99 -1.90
CA SER A 930 -14.10 12.86 -0.98
C SER A 930 -14.39 14.15 -0.23
N ARG A 931 -13.35 14.79 0.35
CA ARG A 931 -13.48 16.05 1.10
C ARG A 931 -13.88 17.24 0.23
N ILE A 932 -13.33 17.34 -0.99
CA ILE A 932 -13.70 18.40 -1.94
C ILE A 932 -15.14 18.23 -2.42
N MET A 933 -15.52 17.00 -2.74
CA MET A 933 -16.88 16.68 -3.17
C MET A 933 -17.90 16.80 -2.04
N GLY A 934 -17.49 16.56 -0.79
CA GLY A 934 -18.38 16.51 0.36
C GLY A 934 -19.17 15.20 0.46
N ILE A 935 -18.72 14.14 -0.21
CA ILE A 935 -19.42 12.83 -0.27
C ILE A 935 -18.50 11.68 0.18
N PRO A 936 -19.04 10.59 0.74
CA PRO A 936 -18.26 9.42 1.15
C PRO A 936 -17.48 8.76 0.00
N ILE A 937 -16.38 8.08 0.35
CA ILE A 937 -15.68 7.16 -0.58
C ILE A 937 -16.64 6.02 -0.95
N GLY A 938 -16.66 5.63 -2.23
CA GLY A 938 -17.54 4.61 -2.79
C GLY A 938 -18.86 5.13 -3.36
N ASP A 939 -19.30 6.33 -2.94
CA ASP A 939 -20.54 6.93 -3.45
C ASP A 939 -20.35 7.54 -4.84
N GLY A 940 -21.38 7.38 -5.67
CA GLY A 940 -21.47 7.93 -7.01
C GLY A 940 -22.00 9.35 -7.03
N PHE A 941 -21.71 10.05 -8.13
CA PHE A 941 -22.21 11.39 -8.39
C PHE A 941 -22.54 11.58 -9.87
N ILE A 942 -23.62 12.29 -10.12
CA ILE A 942 -23.96 12.92 -11.40
C ILE A 942 -24.22 14.37 -11.07
N GLN A 943 -23.20 15.20 -11.18
CA GLN A 943 -23.21 16.58 -10.70
C GLN A 943 -23.34 17.56 -11.86
N PHE A 944 -24.29 18.48 -11.79
CA PHE A 944 -24.34 19.67 -12.63
C PHE A 944 -23.53 20.83 -12.02
N VAL A 945 -22.64 21.43 -12.81
CA VAL A 945 -21.92 22.64 -12.42
C VAL A 945 -22.14 23.75 -13.46
N PRO A 946 -22.73 24.89 -13.07
CA PRO A 946 -22.91 26.03 -13.96
C PRO A 946 -21.58 26.62 -14.44
N ALA A 947 -21.63 27.28 -15.60
CA ALA A 947 -20.49 28.01 -16.18
C ALA A 947 -19.88 29.03 -15.20
N GLY A 948 -18.55 29.01 -15.05
CA GLY A 948 -17.78 29.99 -14.29
C GLY A 948 -17.75 29.79 -12.76
N LEU A 949 -18.49 28.82 -12.24
CA LEU A 949 -18.54 28.48 -10.82
C LEU A 949 -17.43 27.49 -10.42
N ARG A 950 -16.87 27.74 -9.23
CA ARG A 950 -16.04 26.81 -8.46
C ARG A 950 -16.92 26.13 -7.41
N THR A 951 -16.88 24.81 -7.36
CA THR A 951 -17.71 24.02 -6.44
C THR A 951 -17.21 24.06 -5.01
N THR A 952 -15.90 24.01 -4.81
CA THR A 952 -15.29 23.95 -3.47
C THR A 952 -14.52 25.22 -3.15
N LEU A 953 -14.83 25.84 -2.01
CA LEU A 953 -14.19 27.09 -1.57
C LEU A 953 -13.35 26.83 -0.32
N ALA A 954 -12.07 27.24 -0.37
CA ALA A 954 -11.03 26.94 0.60
C ALA A 954 -10.72 25.44 0.76
N TYR A 955 -9.46 25.11 0.98
CA TYR A 955 -8.98 23.74 1.27
C TYR A 955 -7.69 23.86 2.08
N PRO A 956 -7.40 23.02 3.10
CA PRO A 956 -8.04 21.75 3.48
C PRO A 956 -9.32 21.81 4.32
N THR A 957 -9.75 23.00 4.73
CA THR A 957 -10.99 23.21 5.50
C THR A 957 -12.02 23.93 4.63
N PRO A 958 -12.79 23.19 3.82
CA PRO A 958 -13.76 23.80 2.90
C PRO A 958 -14.89 24.50 3.66
N ILE A 959 -15.22 25.70 3.22
CA ILE A 959 -16.42 26.44 3.68
C ILE A 959 -17.63 26.18 2.76
N GLN A 960 -17.39 25.51 1.63
CA GLN A 960 -18.36 25.03 0.67
C GLN A 960 -17.74 23.84 -0.07
N THR A 961 -18.52 22.77 -0.28
CA THR A 961 -18.16 21.57 -1.05
C THR A 961 -19.03 21.43 -2.31
N ALA A 962 -18.71 20.45 -3.15
CA ALA A 962 -19.50 20.14 -4.35
C ALA A 962 -20.95 19.72 -4.02
N LEU A 963 -21.15 18.97 -2.92
CA LEU A 963 -22.46 18.61 -2.38
C LEU A 963 -23.23 19.86 -1.94
N ASP A 964 -22.60 20.77 -1.17
CA ASP A 964 -23.25 22.01 -0.71
C ASP A 964 -23.76 22.86 -1.89
N VAL A 965 -23.02 22.87 -3.00
CA VAL A 965 -23.45 23.54 -4.23
C VAL A 965 -24.68 22.87 -4.83
N SER A 966 -24.68 21.54 -4.97
CA SER A 966 -25.84 20.82 -5.50
C SER A 966 -27.09 21.02 -4.63
N GLU A 967 -26.95 20.92 -3.30
CA GLU A 967 -28.04 21.19 -2.37
C GLU A 967 -28.55 22.63 -2.47
N ALA A 968 -27.66 23.61 -2.60
CA ALA A 968 -28.05 25.02 -2.73
C ALA A 968 -28.83 25.26 -4.04
N LEU A 969 -28.40 24.68 -5.15
CA LEU A 969 -29.05 24.79 -6.46
C LEU A 969 -30.41 24.06 -6.51
N ASN A 970 -30.60 23.03 -5.70
CA ASN A 970 -31.85 22.29 -5.58
C ASN A 970 -32.75 22.79 -4.43
N SER A 971 -32.32 23.83 -3.70
CA SER A 971 -33.06 24.37 -2.56
C SER A 971 -34.33 25.11 -2.96
N LYS A 972 -35.33 25.11 -2.06
CA LYS A 972 -36.57 25.92 -2.22
C LYS A 972 -36.25 27.41 -2.48
N LEU A 973 -35.19 27.92 -1.87
CA LEU A 973 -34.74 29.31 -2.04
C LEU A 973 -34.25 29.58 -3.46
N PHE A 974 -33.45 28.68 -4.04
CA PHE A 974 -33.02 28.79 -5.43
C PHE A 974 -34.21 28.77 -6.37
N VAL A 975 -35.14 27.81 -6.20
CA VAL A 975 -36.36 27.71 -7.02
C VAL A 975 -37.21 28.98 -6.92
N GLU A 976 -37.40 29.54 -5.71
CA GLU A 976 -38.13 30.80 -5.52
C GLU A 976 -37.48 31.97 -6.28
N LEU A 977 -36.16 32.11 -6.18
CA LEU A 977 -35.41 33.16 -6.87
C LEU A 977 -35.37 32.97 -8.38
N ALA A 978 -35.22 31.73 -8.84
CA ALA A 978 -35.23 31.37 -10.26
C ALA A 978 -36.59 31.68 -10.91
N ASN A 979 -37.70 31.36 -10.23
CA ASN A 979 -39.05 31.70 -10.70
C ASN A 979 -39.28 33.22 -10.78
N LYS A 980 -38.68 34.00 -9.87
CA LYS A 980 -38.83 35.46 -9.83
C LYS A 980 -37.93 36.21 -10.82
N ILE A 981 -36.71 35.72 -11.06
CA ILE A 981 -35.64 36.45 -11.78
C ILE A 981 -35.37 35.84 -13.16
N GLY A 982 -35.76 34.58 -13.36
CA GLY A 982 -35.31 33.73 -14.46
C GLY A 982 -34.06 32.95 -14.07
N GLU A 983 -34.09 31.64 -14.28
CA GLU A 983 -33.01 30.72 -13.89
C GLU A 983 -31.66 31.09 -14.54
N GLN A 984 -31.64 31.33 -15.86
CA GLN A 984 -30.41 31.73 -16.55
C GLN A 984 -29.82 33.03 -16.00
N LYS A 985 -30.67 34.02 -15.72
CA LYS A 985 -30.24 35.31 -15.17
C LYS A 985 -29.71 35.16 -13.74
N LEU A 986 -30.27 34.24 -12.96
CA LEU A 986 -29.75 33.90 -11.64
C LEU A 986 -28.35 33.26 -11.72
N PHE A 987 -28.12 32.36 -12.70
CA PHE A 987 -26.79 31.81 -12.95
C PHE A 987 -25.78 32.88 -13.38
N ASP A 988 -26.17 33.83 -14.24
CA ASP A 988 -25.29 34.92 -14.66
C ASP A 988 -24.89 35.83 -13.47
N ILE A 989 -25.82 36.08 -12.55
CA ILE A 989 -25.57 36.83 -11.30
C ILE A 989 -24.62 36.04 -10.37
N LEU A 990 -24.86 34.74 -10.19
CA LEU A 990 -23.98 33.86 -9.40
C LEU A 990 -22.56 33.82 -9.95
N LYS A 991 -22.43 33.69 -11.27
CA LYS A 991 -21.13 33.70 -11.96
C LYS A 991 -20.37 35.00 -11.68
N LYS A 992 -21.04 36.15 -11.79
CA LYS A 992 -20.41 37.45 -11.54
C LYS A 992 -19.90 37.56 -10.10
N ASP A 993 -20.65 37.09 -9.11
CA ASP A 993 -20.18 37.05 -7.72
C ASP A 993 -19.02 36.08 -7.54
N ALA A 994 -19.11 34.89 -8.15
CA ALA A 994 -18.04 33.90 -8.11
C ALA A 994 -16.74 34.42 -8.73
N GLU A 995 -16.80 35.35 -9.69
CA GLU A 995 -15.66 36.01 -10.34
C GLU A 995 -15.07 37.18 -9.54
N GLN A 996 -15.87 37.84 -8.69
CA GLN A 996 -15.48 39.08 -7.99
C GLN A 996 -15.23 38.90 -6.50
N ASN A 997 -16.04 38.09 -5.83
CA ASN A 997 -16.08 37.98 -4.37
C ASN A 997 -15.86 36.55 -3.88
N GLY A 998 -16.33 35.55 -4.63
CA GLY A 998 -16.24 34.14 -4.24
C GLY A 998 -17.10 33.80 -3.01
N THR A 999 -18.30 34.37 -2.91
CA THR A 999 -19.21 34.11 -1.79
C THR A 999 -19.73 32.67 -1.83
N PRO A 1000 -19.83 31.95 -0.68
CA PRO A 1000 -20.52 30.67 -0.63
C PRO A 1000 -21.97 30.80 -1.15
N ILE A 1001 -22.40 29.91 -2.05
CA ILE A 1001 -23.66 30.03 -2.80
C ILE A 1001 -24.87 30.15 -1.86
N LYS A 1002 -24.91 29.36 -0.78
CA LYS A 1002 -25.98 29.42 0.22
C LYS A 1002 -26.07 30.81 0.88
N THR A 1003 -24.92 31.40 1.22
CA THR A 1003 -24.83 32.77 1.77
C THR A 1003 -25.23 33.80 0.72
N PHE A 1004 -24.79 33.63 -0.52
CA PHE A 1004 -25.13 34.52 -1.63
C PHE A 1004 -26.64 34.57 -1.88
N LEU A 1005 -27.31 33.42 -2.00
CA LEU A 1005 -28.76 33.32 -2.23
C LEU A 1005 -29.55 33.98 -1.08
N ALA A 1006 -29.11 33.78 0.16
CA ALA A 1006 -29.72 34.41 1.33
C ALA A 1006 -29.59 35.95 1.29
N ASN A 1007 -28.40 36.45 0.96
CA ASN A 1007 -28.14 37.89 0.81
C ASN A 1007 -28.99 38.50 -0.32
N LEU A 1008 -29.06 37.83 -1.48
CA LEU A 1008 -29.85 38.29 -2.64
C LEU A 1008 -31.35 38.39 -2.32
N LYS A 1009 -31.90 37.43 -1.56
CA LYS A 1009 -33.30 37.50 -1.09
C LYS A 1009 -33.51 38.66 -0.12
N SER A 1010 -32.58 38.88 0.82
CA SER A 1010 -32.66 39.98 1.77
C SER A 1010 -32.63 41.34 1.06
N GLU A 1011 -31.70 41.54 0.12
CA GLU A 1011 -31.57 42.79 -0.64
C GLU A 1011 -32.84 43.12 -1.44
N ARG A 1012 -33.46 42.11 -2.07
CA ARG A 1012 -34.68 42.28 -2.85
C ARG A 1012 -35.94 42.45 -2.01
N SER A 1013 -35.94 41.97 -0.77
CA SER A 1013 -37.07 42.13 0.14
C SER A 1013 -37.22 43.56 0.71
N GLY A 1014 -36.32 44.49 0.39
CA GLY A 1014 -36.35 45.87 0.89
C GLY A 1014 -36.04 46.01 2.39
N LYS A 1015 -35.84 44.90 3.11
CA LYS A 1015 -35.41 44.87 4.53
C LYS A 1015 -33.92 45.23 4.66
N LYS A 1016 -33.52 46.42 4.23
CA LYS A 1016 -32.26 47.03 4.68
C LYS A 1016 -32.52 47.69 6.03
N THR A 1017 -32.44 46.94 7.12
CA THR A 1017 -32.15 47.56 8.41
C THR A 1017 -30.80 48.27 8.27
N ALA A 1018 -30.69 49.52 8.75
CA ALA A 1018 -29.44 50.25 8.80
C ALA A 1018 -28.46 49.50 9.71
N LYS A 1019 -27.72 48.53 9.17
CA LYS A 1019 -26.76 47.75 9.95
C LYS A 1019 -25.57 48.66 10.28
N GLU A 1020 -25.21 48.73 11.56
CA GLU A 1020 -24.01 49.44 12.04
C GLU A 1020 -22.71 48.83 11.49
N HIS A 1021 -22.75 47.57 11.06
CA HIS A 1021 -21.64 46.81 10.50
C HIS A 1021 -22.08 46.04 9.24
N SER A 1022 -21.17 45.87 8.29
CA SER A 1022 -21.32 45.00 7.13
C SER A 1022 -20.07 44.15 6.94
N TYR A 1023 -20.19 43.05 6.22
CA TYR A 1023 -19.05 42.28 5.76
C TYR A 1023 -19.27 41.84 4.33
N GLN A 1024 -18.19 41.63 3.58
CA GLN A 1024 -18.21 41.07 2.24
C GLN A 1024 -17.03 40.12 2.06
N TYR A 1025 -17.23 39.08 1.26
CA TYR A 1025 -16.13 38.23 0.80
C TYR A 1025 -15.31 38.99 -0.24
N VAL A 1026 -14.00 38.77 -0.23
CA VAL A 1026 -13.06 39.35 -1.18
C VAL A 1026 -12.11 38.27 -1.66
N THR A 1027 -11.71 38.34 -2.92
CA THR A 1027 -10.76 37.42 -3.56
C THR A 1027 -9.89 38.21 -4.52
N GLY A 1028 -8.68 37.73 -4.76
CA GLY A 1028 -7.76 38.37 -5.69
C GLY A 1028 -6.55 37.48 -5.98
N VAL A 1029 -5.60 38.05 -6.69
CA VAL A 1029 -4.32 37.42 -7.06
C VAL A 1029 -3.21 38.37 -6.61
N TYR A 1030 -2.17 37.84 -5.95
CA TYR A 1030 -0.95 38.57 -5.60
C TYR A 1030 -0.08 38.82 -6.84
N ASP A 1031 0.93 39.68 -6.72
CA ASP A 1031 1.87 40.00 -7.81
C ASP A 1031 2.68 38.77 -8.27
N ASP A 1032 2.85 37.77 -7.40
CA ASP A 1032 3.49 36.48 -7.72
C ASP A 1032 2.56 35.47 -8.43
N GLY A 1033 1.30 35.85 -8.68
CA GLY A 1033 0.30 35.04 -9.34
C GLY A 1033 -0.46 34.07 -8.44
N TYR A 1034 -0.18 34.02 -7.13
CA TYR A 1034 -0.95 33.19 -6.20
C TYR A 1034 -2.27 33.84 -5.79
N PRO A 1035 -3.37 33.06 -5.67
CA PRO A 1035 -4.65 33.60 -5.26
C PRO A 1035 -4.68 33.89 -3.75
N TRP A 1036 -5.49 34.86 -3.35
CA TRP A 1036 -5.87 35.07 -1.95
C TRP A 1036 -7.37 35.28 -1.83
N ASN A 1037 -7.91 34.94 -0.66
CA ASN A 1037 -9.30 35.17 -0.30
C ASN A 1037 -9.39 35.67 1.14
N GLY A 1038 -10.46 36.40 1.45
CA GLY A 1038 -10.68 36.95 2.78
C GLY A 1038 -12.09 37.45 3.00
N VAL A 1039 -12.32 37.99 4.19
CA VAL A 1039 -13.58 38.66 4.56
C VAL A 1039 -13.24 40.08 4.99
N LEU A 1040 -13.80 41.06 4.29
CA LEU A 1040 -13.67 42.47 4.64
C LEU A 1040 -14.87 42.87 5.51
N ALA A 1041 -14.63 43.13 6.79
CA ALA A 1041 -15.62 43.72 7.69
C ALA A 1041 -15.49 45.25 7.67
N LYS A 1042 -16.62 45.96 7.54
CA LYS A 1042 -16.72 47.42 7.63
C LYS A 1042 -17.66 47.79 8.77
N VAL A 1043 -17.25 48.69 9.65
CA VAL A 1043 -18.11 49.18 10.72
C VAL A 1043 -18.20 50.69 10.69
N LYS A 1044 -19.41 51.23 10.85
CA LYS A 1044 -19.63 52.67 10.98
C LYS A 1044 -19.23 53.10 12.39
N THR A 1045 -18.23 53.98 12.49
CA THR A 1045 -17.68 54.42 13.78
C THR A 1045 -18.50 55.52 14.46
N GLY A 1046 -19.28 56.30 13.70
CA GLY A 1046 -20.04 57.44 14.23
C GLY A 1046 -19.13 58.50 14.88
N SER A 1047 -19.66 59.30 15.82
CA SER A 1047 -18.91 60.27 16.63
C SER A 1047 -18.38 59.70 17.97
N GLN A 1048 -18.63 58.42 18.25
CA GLN A 1048 -18.25 57.78 19.52
C GLN A 1048 -16.80 57.28 19.47
N LYS A 1049 -16.05 57.46 20.57
CA LYS A 1049 -14.68 56.93 20.70
C LYS A 1049 -14.71 55.41 20.88
N TRP A 1050 -14.08 54.70 19.95
CA TRP A 1050 -13.86 53.26 20.07
C TRP A 1050 -12.73 52.99 21.07
N LYS A 1051 -12.88 51.93 21.88
CA LYS A 1051 -11.81 51.40 22.73
C LYS A 1051 -11.47 50.00 22.27
N PHE A 1052 -10.20 49.75 21.99
CA PHE A 1052 -9.68 48.41 21.84
C PHE A 1052 -9.45 47.82 23.23
N ALA A 1053 -9.88 46.59 23.44
CA ALA A 1053 -9.68 45.86 24.68
C ALA A 1053 -9.29 44.43 24.34
N SER A 1054 -8.24 43.92 24.99
CA SER A 1054 -7.89 42.51 24.98
C SER A 1054 -8.67 41.79 26.08
N HIS A 1055 -9.12 40.57 25.81
CA HIS A 1055 -9.75 39.72 26.81
C HIS A 1055 -9.27 38.28 26.63
N SER A 1056 -8.74 37.73 27.70
CA SER A 1056 -8.22 36.36 27.79
C SER A 1056 -8.94 35.61 28.89
N LEU A 1057 -8.99 34.28 28.77
CA LEU A 1057 -9.48 33.42 29.85
C LEU A 1057 -8.31 32.99 30.71
N SER A 1058 -8.50 32.99 32.03
CA SER A 1058 -7.50 32.56 33.00
C SER A 1058 -7.30 31.03 33.02
N ASN A 1059 -8.23 30.24 32.47
CA ASN A 1059 -8.10 28.79 32.30
C ASN A 1059 -8.85 28.29 31.06
N GLY A 1060 -8.19 27.48 30.23
CA GLY A 1060 -8.78 26.75 29.10
C GLY A 1060 -8.88 27.53 27.78
N THR A 1061 -9.30 26.84 26.72
CA THR A 1061 -9.50 27.38 25.37
C THR A 1061 -10.96 27.76 25.12
N ALA A 1062 -11.22 28.88 24.46
CA ALA A 1062 -12.58 29.28 24.04
C ALA A 1062 -12.63 29.78 22.60
N THR A 1063 -13.78 29.58 21.95
CA THR A 1063 -14.07 30.14 20.63
C THR A 1063 -14.20 31.66 20.73
N VAL A 1064 -14.01 32.38 19.61
CA VAL A 1064 -14.23 33.84 19.55
C VAL A 1064 -15.65 34.20 20.01
N THR A 1065 -16.65 33.37 19.69
CA THR A 1065 -18.04 33.56 20.15
C THR A 1065 -18.17 33.51 21.67
N LYS A 1066 -17.55 32.52 22.33
CA LYS A 1066 -17.52 32.43 23.80
C LYS A 1066 -16.72 33.56 24.44
N LEU A 1067 -15.63 34.00 23.81
CA LEU A 1067 -14.85 35.15 24.25
C LEU A 1067 -15.65 36.45 24.14
N ILE A 1068 -16.48 36.61 23.11
CA ILE A 1068 -17.41 37.73 22.98
C ILE A 1068 -18.44 37.70 24.11
N GLU A 1069 -19.02 36.54 24.42
CA GLU A 1069 -19.99 36.40 25.52
C GLU A 1069 -19.36 36.78 26.87
N ALA A 1070 -18.16 36.24 27.16
CA ALA A 1070 -17.41 36.54 28.37
C ALA A 1070 -17.01 38.03 28.45
N PHE A 1071 -16.54 38.61 27.35
CA PHE A 1071 -16.22 40.03 27.23
C PHE A 1071 -17.45 40.90 27.51
N ASN A 1072 -18.58 40.59 26.87
CA ASN A 1072 -19.81 41.36 27.01
C ASN A 1072 -20.31 41.35 28.46
N THR A 1073 -20.21 40.20 29.10
CA THR A 1073 -20.60 39.99 30.50
C THR A 1073 -19.67 40.76 31.44
N THR A 1074 -18.36 40.63 31.25
CA THR A 1074 -17.34 41.19 32.15
C THR A 1074 -17.29 42.71 32.11
N TYR A 1075 -17.33 43.31 30.92
CA TYR A 1075 -17.16 44.76 30.75
C TYR A 1075 -18.49 45.51 30.65
N GLY A 1076 -19.64 44.81 30.58
CA GLY A 1076 -20.94 45.44 30.32
C GLY A 1076 -20.98 46.21 28.98
N LYS A 1077 -20.12 45.84 28.02
CA LYS A 1077 -20.00 46.48 26.70
C LYS A 1077 -20.24 45.44 25.61
N LYS A 1078 -20.99 45.81 24.57
CA LYS A 1078 -21.23 44.92 23.43
C LYS A 1078 -20.06 44.99 22.44
N ALA A 1079 -19.34 43.88 22.26
CA ALA A 1079 -18.34 43.75 21.20
C ALA A 1079 -18.98 44.02 19.83
N LYS A 1080 -18.39 44.95 19.05
CA LYS A 1080 -18.83 45.32 17.70
C LYS A 1080 -18.07 44.58 16.61
N VAL A 1081 -16.78 44.34 16.85
CA VAL A 1081 -15.88 43.51 16.04
C VAL A 1081 -15.05 42.70 17.01
N ALA A 1082 -14.87 41.43 16.74
CA ALA A 1082 -13.89 40.60 17.43
C ALA A 1082 -13.15 39.77 16.39
N TRP A 1083 -11.83 39.72 16.53
CA TRP A 1083 -10.97 38.80 15.81
C TRP A 1083 -10.16 38.01 16.87
N ASN A 1084 -9.82 36.76 16.60
CA ASN A 1084 -8.59 36.22 17.19
C ASN A 1084 -7.46 36.40 16.18
N GLY A 1085 -6.30 36.83 16.65
CA GLY A 1085 -5.18 37.18 15.77
C GLY A 1085 -3.88 37.10 16.55
N GLY A 1086 -2.90 36.38 15.99
CA GLY A 1086 -1.54 36.22 16.51
C GLY A 1086 -0.82 35.06 15.82
N TYR A 1087 0.51 35.02 15.92
CA TYR A 1087 1.31 33.85 15.50
C TYR A 1087 0.89 32.67 16.36
N ILE A 1088 0.12 31.74 15.83
CA ILE A 1088 -0.29 30.56 16.60
C ILE A 1088 0.95 29.76 16.96
N LEU A 1089 1.20 29.60 18.26
CA LEU A 1089 2.19 28.69 18.81
C LEU A 1089 1.91 27.31 18.21
N ASN A 1090 2.79 26.89 17.32
CA ASN A 1090 2.75 25.56 16.75
C ASN A 1090 3.48 24.60 17.69
N PRO A 1091 3.30 23.28 17.52
CA PRO A 1091 4.00 22.27 18.31
C PRO A 1091 5.54 22.39 18.28
N GLU A 1092 6.12 22.93 17.20
CA GLU A 1092 7.57 23.15 17.07
C GLU A 1092 8.08 24.18 18.08
N LEU A 1093 7.43 25.36 18.15
CA LEU A 1093 7.80 26.42 19.09
C LEU A 1093 7.59 25.98 20.53
N VAL A 1094 6.48 25.27 20.79
CA VAL A 1094 6.20 24.71 22.12
C VAL A 1094 7.29 23.72 22.55
N GLY A 1095 7.73 22.84 21.65
CA GLY A 1095 8.82 21.90 21.92
C GLY A 1095 10.17 22.58 22.14
N LYS A 1096 10.56 23.53 21.26
CA LYS A 1096 11.83 24.27 21.37
C LYS A 1096 11.95 25.10 22.64
N LEU A 1097 10.84 25.66 23.10
CA LEU A 1097 10.78 26.50 24.30
C LEU A 1097 10.53 25.70 25.58
N GLY A 1098 10.39 24.37 25.50
CA GLY A 1098 10.06 23.52 26.65
C GLY A 1098 8.69 23.81 27.27
N LEU A 1099 7.76 24.36 26.49
CA LEU A 1099 6.43 24.75 26.96
C LEU A 1099 5.46 23.53 26.92
N PRO A 1100 4.41 23.51 27.77
CA PRO A 1100 3.37 22.49 27.72
C PRO A 1100 2.54 22.51 26.42
N LYS A 1101 2.02 21.35 25.98
CA LYS A 1101 1.13 21.23 24.80
C LYS A 1101 -0.10 22.12 24.83
N SER A 1102 -0.57 22.53 26.01
CA SER A 1102 -1.69 23.47 26.17
C SER A 1102 -1.45 24.82 25.51
N TYR A 1103 -0.19 25.16 25.22
CA TYR A 1103 0.19 26.38 24.51
C TYR A 1103 0.09 26.24 22.98
N ILE A 1104 -0.10 25.03 22.44
CA ILE A 1104 -0.33 24.83 20.99
C ILE A 1104 -1.67 25.44 20.62
N GLY A 1105 -1.70 26.35 19.65
CA GLY A 1105 -2.90 27.11 19.31
C GLY A 1105 -2.93 28.51 19.92
N SER A 1106 -2.12 28.79 20.93
CA SER A 1106 -2.09 30.09 21.61
C SER A 1106 -1.35 31.15 20.78
N PRO A 1107 -1.83 32.39 20.72
CA PRO A 1107 -1.12 33.45 20.00
C PRO A 1107 0.19 33.82 20.73
N LEU A 1108 1.29 33.82 19.97
CA LEU A 1108 2.56 34.41 20.37
C LEU A 1108 2.46 35.93 20.19
N GLY A 1109 2.66 36.70 21.27
CA GLY A 1109 2.69 38.17 21.22
C GLY A 1109 1.53 38.90 21.90
N LEU A 1110 0.69 38.22 22.67
CA LEU A 1110 -0.14 38.87 23.69
C LEU A 1110 0.23 38.24 25.05
N GLN A 1111 1.34 38.73 25.62
CA GLN A 1111 1.60 38.61 27.06
C GLN A 1111 0.66 39.55 27.81
#